data_AF-A0A819Z829-F1
#
_entry.id   AF-A0A819Z829-F1
#
_cell.length_a   1.000
_cell.length_b   1.000
_cell.length_c   1.000
_cell.angle_alpha   90.00
_cell.angle_beta   90.00
_cell.angle_gamma   90.00
#
_symmetry.space_group_name_H-M   'P 1'
#
loop_
_entity.id
_entity.type
_entity.pdbx_description
1 polymer ?
#
loop_
_entity_poly.entity_id
_entity_poly.type
_entity_poly.pdbx_seq_one_letter_code
_entity_poly.pdbx_strand_id
1 'polypeptide(L)'
;MNEPLNLTEIGIRYLSKCLLPIVANENAYIPELSCLSQRLGNLLLKTIIKFRRTHLSETTDCFLSLFNNAGQNKTIKSEVLIQLSELYLSCCPFITNQSMSKHLLSHELIEIIDLRDCNITYEIFQLITKYFPRLTTLYLGQTESKMDGKINLVDFFPPNSIDKECFLKKPKLKYLSLEGIHNTMRNDSVEEIFYHTLIQSSEQIRYVDLSRNSAIENLIYVDCFKQIHSLVLYDILPSVIESSIDSICCLKTLSLLDLSFNRRIQEPQNYSKPTITLAKLITSLPKLTSLDISGTNLAGSFSFDQDEELNYIKKELSIDENENFTMQASIAGLLVLKHKLDFLGLFDVDERGSARRWLPAKKITGEHTEEMIITSLSYYMERPSMVTHIMAHLFRLYNHYTIQNPFDAGKLVMDCMAKHLYDRSLQTSGSACLYYVVDLFQNESDVMLEKYNDYLKRLLVAILNAMSAHLQHSPMIRNGLLTISRMQMHVPNHIMSAFEQTVLVLIRFIQLYLFDSVVHEQILLHNALSVLNHVACSVDGQEKLFIGRVGAIEIAMGIIRRFLMKKTSCEIVEVAWTLLWNITDETPENCRRFIEDNDGLQVFHDCLDLWADKRDLVRNMLGLLGNVAEVQLLRHYLVTPQHMEKFRILVKRSQQNDIEIPYNCGGILANILSDGVEAWTISSSIEQYIVNQEIYDATQTWDLHKSRTINYRSLAPILRLLNENFPTGCIMWAVWAMTNLTTVLPEKYCTLVRSENGEILLSQIAYSDKMSEPIKNLAQSALANIHRFHDAPVPMDIVPNDGVEI
;
A
#
# COMPACT_ATOMS: atom_id res chain seq x y z
N MET A 1 17.39 19.64 -5.71
CA MET A 1 18.78 20.02 -5.38
C MET A 1 18.91 19.93 -3.86
N ASN A 2 19.78 19.05 -3.37
CA ASN A 2 19.95 18.80 -1.93
C ASN A 2 21.06 19.72 -1.39
N GLU A 3 20.76 20.49 -0.33
CA GLU A 3 21.78 21.19 0.43
C GLU A 3 22.75 20.19 1.11
N PRO A 4 24.04 20.51 1.24
CA PRO A 4 25.01 19.63 1.90
C PRO A 4 24.72 19.55 3.40
N LEU A 5 24.51 18.32 3.88
CA LEU A 5 24.31 18.02 5.30
C LEU A 5 25.54 18.39 6.13
N ASN A 6 25.32 19.18 7.18
CA ASN A 6 26.29 19.54 8.21
C ASN A 6 26.93 18.27 8.83
N LEU A 7 28.25 18.24 9.03
CA LEU A 7 29.01 17.16 9.72
C LEU A 7 28.41 16.74 11.08
N THR A 8 27.79 17.68 11.80
CA THR A 8 27.04 17.45 13.04
C THR A 8 25.81 16.58 12.80
N GLU A 9 25.10 16.78 11.70
CA GLU A 9 23.91 16.00 11.33
C GLU A 9 24.29 14.59 10.88
N ILE A 10 25.44 14.43 10.21
CA ILE A 10 26.01 13.13 9.86
C ILE A 10 26.40 12.36 11.13
N GLY A 11 27.10 13.02 12.07
CA GLY A 11 27.46 12.43 13.36
C GLY A 11 26.25 12.01 14.20
N ILE A 12 25.14 12.75 14.11
CA ILE A 12 23.90 12.45 14.85
C ILE A 12 23.09 11.34 14.17
N ARG A 13 23.08 11.25 12.84
CA ARG A 13 22.51 10.08 12.14
C ARG A 13 23.30 8.80 12.45
N TYR A 14 24.62 8.91 12.59
CA TYR A 14 25.48 7.81 13.01
C TYR A 14 25.18 7.39 14.47
N LEU A 15 25.14 8.33 15.42
CA LEU A 15 24.75 8.06 16.80
C LEU A 15 23.34 7.47 16.92
N SER A 16 22.38 7.95 16.13
CA SER A 16 21.02 7.41 16.09
C SER A 16 20.99 5.96 15.58
N LYS A 17 21.79 5.62 14.56
CA LYS A 17 21.98 4.24 14.09
C LYS A 17 22.64 3.34 15.14
N CYS A 18 23.58 3.86 15.92
CA CYS A 18 24.29 3.11 16.97
C CYS A 18 23.45 2.92 18.25
N LEU A 19 22.60 3.89 18.60
CA LEU A 19 21.67 3.82 19.74
C LEU A 19 20.40 3.03 19.41
N LEU A 20 20.09 2.82 18.13
CA LEU A 20 18.90 2.13 17.62
C LEU A 20 18.63 0.75 18.25
N PRO A 21 19.63 -0.15 18.42
CA PRO A 21 19.44 -1.45 19.06
C PRO A 21 19.15 -1.34 20.57
N ILE A 22 19.59 -0.24 21.20
CA ILE A 22 19.42 0.04 22.62
C ILE A 22 18.04 0.67 22.88
N VAL A 23 17.56 1.52 21.97
CA VAL A 23 16.22 2.17 22.00
C VAL A 23 15.09 1.19 21.65
N ALA A 24 15.40 0.09 20.96
CA ALA A 24 14.47 -1.00 20.68
C ALA A 24 14.25 -1.93 21.89
N ASN A 25 15.12 -1.88 22.90
CA ASN A 25 15.00 -2.70 24.10
C ASN A 25 14.36 -1.85 25.22
N GLU A 26 13.12 -2.20 25.63
CA GLU A 26 12.26 -1.38 26.50
C GLU A 26 12.82 -1.09 27.91
N ASN A 27 13.96 -1.71 28.28
CA ASN A 27 14.53 -1.68 29.63
C ASN A 27 15.90 -0.98 29.75
N ALA A 28 16.39 -0.31 28.70
CA ALA A 28 17.73 0.29 28.73
C ALA A 28 17.73 1.71 29.33
N TYR A 29 18.05 1.84 30.63
CA TYR A 29 18.50 3.10 31.21
C TYR A 29 19.95 3.36 30.76
N ILE A 30 20.20 4.49 30.09
CA ILE A 30 21.55 4.88 29.62
C ILE A 30 22.02 6.07 30.48
N PRO A 31 22.90 5.85 31.49
CA PRO A 31 23.43 6.94 32.31
C PRO A 31 24.15 8.02 31.50
N GLU A 32 24.75 7.67 30.36
CA GLU A 32 25.53 8.58 29.52
C GLU A 32 24.68 9.67 28.81
N LEU A 33 23.35 9.53 28.74
CA LEU A 33 22.45 10.56 28.17
C LEU A 33 22.36 11.81 29.06
N SER A 34 22.63 11.67 30.37
CA SER A 34 22.65 12.78 31.33
C SER A 34 23.75 13.82 31.08
N CYS A 35 24.73 13.47 30.24
CA CYS A 35 25.85 14.33 29.85
C CYS A 35 25.64 15.03 28.50
N LEU A 36 24.50 14.83 27.83
CA LEU A 36 24.25 15.42 26.52
C LEU A 36 23.92 16.92 26.61
N SER A 37 24.62 17.72 25.80
CA SER A 37 24.31 19.14 25.65
C SER A 37 22.87 19.38 25.17
N GLN A 38 22.30 20.53 25.55
CA GLN A 38 20.95 21.02 25.22
C GLN A 38 20.51 20.78 23.76
N ARG A 39 21.44 20.97 22.81
CA ARG A 39 21.17 20.86 21.37
C ARG A 39 21.09 19.41 20.88
N LEU A 40 21.79 18.49 21.54
CA LEU A 40 21.79 17.07 21.17
C LEU A 40 20.51 16.36 21.61
N GLY A 41 20.00 16.65 22.82
CA GLY A 41 18.77 16.05 23.35
C GLY A 41 17.54 16.30 22.47
N ASN A 42 17.34 17.56 22.06
CA ASN A 42 16.27 17.96 21.14
C ASN A 42 16.33 17.24 19.78
N LEU A 43 17.52 17.20 19.17
CA LEU A 43 17.69 16.62 17.84
C LEU A 43 17.58 15.10 17.87
N LEU A 44 18.00 14.47 18.96
CA LEU A 44 17.87 13.03 19.20
C LEU A 44 16.39 12.63 19.38
N LEU A 45 15.63 13.36 20.21
CA LEU A 45 14.19 13.13 20.41
C LEU A 45 13.42 13.27 19.09
N LYS A 46 13.66 14.36 18.33
CA LYS A 46 13.03 14.57 17.01
C LYS A 46 13.38 13.46 16.02
N THR A 47 14.65 13.08 15.93
CA THR A 47 15.13 12.08 14.96
C THR A 47 14.60 10.69 15.29
N ILE A 48 14.58 10.31 16.57
CA ILE A 48 14.11 8.99 17.02
C ILE A 48 12.59 8.88 16.91
N ILE A 49 11.82 9.91 17.27
CA ILE A 49 10.35 9.91 17.06
C ILE A 49 10.04 9.80 15.56
N LYS A 50 10.74 10.58 14.71
CA LYS A 50 10.62 10.46 13.26
C LYS A 50 10.96 9.06 12.77
N PHE A 51 12.01 8.45 13.29
CA PHE A 51 12.42 7.08 12.96
C PHE A 51 11.36 6.05 13.38
N ARG A 52 10.87 6.08 14.63
CA ARG A 52 9.84 5.16 15.14
C ARG A 52 8.54 5.25 14.34
N ARG A 53 8.14 6.46 13.91
CA ARG A 53 7.01 6.66 12.98
C ARG A 53 7.23 5.97 11.64
N THR A 54 8.43 6.08 11.07
CA THR A 54 8.75 5.42 9.78
C THR A 54 8.85 3.89 9.85
N HIS A 55 9.10 3.33 11.05
CA HIS A 55 9.30 1.88 11.25
C HIS A 55 8.17 1.22 12.06
N LEU A 56 7.01 1.89 12.20
CA LEU A 56 5.79 1.34 12.81
C LEU A 56 5.94 0.84 14.27
N SER A 57 6.91 1.35 15.01
CA SER A 57 7.06 1.02 16.45
C SER A 57 6.33 2.05 17.31
N GLU A 58 5.42 1.60 18.17
CA GLU A 58 4.71 2.47 19.11
C GLU A 58 5.67 3.16 20.09
N THR A 59 5.36 4.40 20.46
CA THR A 59 6.10 5.15 21.49
C THR A 59 5.31 5.05 22.79
N THR A 60 5.86 4.39 23.80
CA THR A 60 5.23 4.06 25.09
C THR A 60 5.88 4.79 26.25
N ASP A 61 5.33 4.68 27.46
CA ASP A 61 5.92 5.26 28.68
C ASP A 61 7.37 4.84 28.93
N CYS A 62 7.73 3.59 28.60
CA CYS A 62 9.10 3.09 28.74
C CYS A 62 10.10 3.95 27.96
N PHE A 63 9.71 4.50 26.81
CA PHE A 63 10.56 5.39 26.02
C PHE A 63 10.88 6.70 26.76
N LEU A 64 9.89 7.29 27.46
CA LEU A 64 10.12 8.54 28.18
C LEU A 64 11.04 8.37 29.39
N SER A 65 11.21 7.15 29.90
CA SER A 65 12.16 6.86 30.98
C SER A 65 13.63 7.18 30.63
N LEU A 66 13.97 7.29 29.33
CA LEU A 66 15.27 7.76 28.83
C LEU A 66 15.58 9.20 29.24
N PHE A 67 14.56 10.01 29.50
CA PHE A 67 14.67 11.40 29.94
C PHE A 67 14.53 11.53 31.47
N ASN A 68 14.74 10.45 32.22
CA ASN A 68 14.76 10.54 33.68
C ASN A 68 15.83 11.51 34.18
N ASN A 69 15.43 12.42 35.09
CA ASN A 69 16.37 13.21 35.88
C ASN A 69 17.29 12.27 36.68
N ALA A 70 18.56 12.18 36.29
CA ALA A 70 19.57 11.35 36.96
C ALA A 70 19.88 11.76 38.42
N GLY A 71 19.28 12.86 38.91
CA GLY A 71 19.49 13.41 40.25
C GLY A 71 18.76 12.72 41.41
N GLN A 72 17.93 11.69 41.17
CA GLN A 72 17.29 10.95 42.27
C GLN A 72 18.16 9.84 42.87
N ASN A 73 19.33 9.55 42.29
CA ASN A 73 20.34 8.72 42.96
C ASN A 73 21.15 9.58 43.93
N LYS A 74 21.08 9.20 45.21
CA LYS A 74 21.44 9.92 46.46
C LYS A 74 22.84 10.58 46.57
N THR A 75 23.63 10.70 45.50
CA THR A 75 25.04 11.12 45.56
C THR A 75 25.39 12.37 44.77
N ILE A 76 24.50 12.94 43.93
CA ILE A 76 24.75 14.20 43.21
C ILE A 76 23.64 15.21 43.53
N LYS A 77 23.99 16.29 44.27
CA LYS A 77 23.06 17.32 44.78
C LYS A 77 22.61 18.37 43.76
N SER A 78 22.85 18.20 42.47
CA SER A 78 22.40 19.13 41.42
C SER A 78 21.40 18.45 40.50
N GLU A 79 20.14 18.90 40.52
CA GLU A 79 19.17 18.58 39.48
C GLU A 79 19.70 19.08 38.14
N VAL A 80 20.13 18.16 37.27
CA VAL A 80 20.51 18.50 35.89
C VAL A 80 19.22 18.57 35.08
N LEU A 81 18.55 19.72 35.11
CA LEU A 81 17.40 19.98 34.25
C LEU A 81 17.88 20.15 32.80
N ILE A 82 17.44 19.27 31.92
CA ILE A 82 17.62 19.45 30.48
C ILE A 82 16.79 20.67 30.06
N GLN A 83 17.38 21.58 29.29
CA GLN A 83 16.63 22.63 28.62
C GLN A 83 16.16 22.11 27.25
N LEU A 84 14.86 22.08 27.01
CA LEU A 84 14.27 21.64 25.74
C LEU A 84 13.68 22.86 25.04
N SER A 85 14.26 23.28 23.92
CA SER A 85 13.70 24.39 23.15
C SER A 85 12.32 24.05 22.56
N GLU A 86 12.14 22.80 22.12
CA GLU A 86 10.96 22.35 21.41
C GLU A 86 10.61 20.90 21.81
N LEU A 87 9.33 20.65 22.09
CA LEU A 87 8.80 19.32 22.40
C LEU A 87 7.78 18.90 21.34
N TYR A 88 8.08 17.83 20.60
CA TYR A 88 7.18 17.24 19.60
C TYR A 88 6.88 15.80 19.95
N LEU A 89 5.69 15.53 20.50
CA LEU A 89 5.22 14.17 20.77
C LEU A 89 4.00 13.80 19.93
N SER A 90 3.70 14.53 18.86
CA SER A 90 2.47 14.27 18.11
C SER A 90 2.31 12.80 17.71
N CYS A 91 1.08 12.30 17.70
CA CYS A 91 0.76 10.91 17.37
C CYS A 91 1.33 9.84 18.33
N CYS A 92 1.59 10.16 19.61
CA CYS A 92 2.03 9.20 20.64
C CYS A 92 0.92 8.95 21.70
N PRO A 93 -0.12 8.14 21.38
CA PRO A 93 -1.30 8.01 22.24
C PRO A 93 -1.07 7.15 23.48
N PHE A 94 -0.01 6.33 23.48
CA PHE A 94 0.32 5.39 24.55
C PHE A 94 1.21 6.00 25.64
N ILE A 95 1.52 7.29 25.53
CA ILE A 95 2.21 8.02 26.58
C ILE A 95 1.17 8.49 27.59
N THR A 96 1.34 8.12 28.85
CA THR A 96 0.45 8.54 29.95
C THR A 96 0.77 9.94 30.45
N ASN A 97 -0.23 10.62 31.01
CA ASN A 97 -0.07 11.91 31.68
C ASN A 97 0.97 11.84 32.80
N GLN A 98 1.02 10.74 33.56
CA GLN A 98 2.01 10.55 34.62
C GLN A 98 3.44 10.55 34.06
N SER A 99 3.65 9.86 32.94
CA SER A 99 4.94 9.78 32.25
C SER A 99 5.36 11.13 31.65
N MET A 100 4.44 11.83 30.97
CA MET A 100 4.69 13.20 30.46
C MET A 100 5.07 14.17 31.59
N SER A 101 4.32 14.15 32.68
CA SER A 101 4.57 15.01 33.85
C SER A 101 5.95 14.75 34.45
N LYS A 102 6.27 13.46 34.70
CA LYS A 102 7.49 13.05 35.38
C LYS A 102 8.75 13.26 34.53
N HIS A 103 8.70 12.89 33.26
CA HIS A 103 9.89 12.73 32.42
C HIS A 103 10.13 13.85 31.42
N LEU A 104 9.13 14.69 31.12
CA LEU A 104 9.26 15.73 30.10
C LEU A 104 8.89 17.11 30.63
N LEU A 105 7.72 17.25 31.25
CA LEU A 105 7.26 18.54 31.78
C LEU A 105 7.95 18.94 33.09
N SER A 106 8.82 18.08 33.64
CA SER A 106 9.71 18.39 34.75
C SER A 106 10.96 19.18 34.31
N HIS A 107 11.29 19.16 33.02
CA HIS A 107 12.42 19.86 32.41
C HIS A 107 12.13 21.31 32.04
N GLU A 108 13.16 22.11 31.74
CA GLU A 108 12.98 23.51 31.33
C GLU A 108 12.59 23.62 29.84
N LEU A 109 11.30 23.69 29.57
CA LEU A 109 10.75 23.91 28.22
C LEU A 109 10.75 25.40 27.86
N ILE A 110 11.13 25.73 26.63
CA ILE A 110 11.42 27.12 26.26
C ILE A 110 10.44 27.70 25.24
N GLU A 111 10.17 27.07 24.09
CA GLU A 111 9.51 27.80 22.98
C GLU A 111 8.31 27.10 22.31
N ILE A 112 8.36 25.78 22.08
CA ILE A 112 7.34 25.05 21.28
C ILE A 112 6.89 23.76 21.96
N ILE A 113 5.59 23.51 21.97
CA ILE A 113 4.98 22.25 22.42
C ILE A 113 3.95 21.78 21.37
N ASP A 114 4.14 20.58 20.82
CA ASP A 114 3.17 19.87 19.97
C ASP A 114 2.88 18.49 20.56
N LEU A 115 1.66 18.36 21.09
CA LEU A 115 1.17 17.13 21.72
C LEU A 115 -0.10 16.61 21.01
N ARG A 116 -0.40 17.03 19.78
CA ARG A 116 -1.57 16.53 19.05
C ARG A 116 -1.59 14.99 18.98
N ASP A 117 -2.75 14.38 19.10
CA ASP A 117 -2.95 12.91 19.13
C ASP A 117 -2.25 12.19 20.29
N CYS A 118 -1.94 12.90 21.38
CA CYS A 118 -1.57 12.34 22.68
C CYS A 118 -2.80 12.28 23.59
N ASN A 119 -2.79 11.40 24.58
CA ASN A 119 -3.83 11.35 25.59
C ASN A 119 -3.59 12.45 26.64
N ILE A 120 -4.03 13.68 26.37
CA ILE A 120 -3.80 14.86 27.21
C ILE A 120 -5.07 15.19 27.99
N THR A 121 -4.93 15.40 29.30
CA THR A 121 -5.98 15.96 30.16
C THR A 121 -5.68 17.42 30.52
N TYR A 122 -6.68 18.12 31.06
CA TYR A 122 -6.51 19.45 31.65
C TYR A 122 -5.35 19.53 32.66
N GLU A 123 -5.07 18.47 33.42
CA GLU A 123 -3.95 18.42 34.37
C GLU A 123 -2.60 18.66 33.68
N ILE A 124 -2.39 18.06 32.49
CA ILE A 124 -1.19 18.30 31.70
C ILE A 124 -1.16 19.73 31.18
N PHE A 125 -2.30 20.25 30.74
CA PHE A 125 -2.39 21.66 30.34
C PHE A 125 -1.98 22.60 31.48
N GLN A 126 -2.42 22.34 32.71
CA GLN A 126 -2.03 23.11 33.89
C GLN A 126 -0.51 23.12 34.08
N LEU A 127 0.16 21.97 33.91
CA LEU A 127 1.62 21.90 33.97
C LEU A 127 2.29 22.72 32.87
N ILE A 128 1.72 22.72 31.66
CA ILE A 128 2.22 23.51 30.53
C ILE A 128 2.18 25.01 30.82
N THR A 129 1.19 25.49 31.60
CA THR A 129 1.07 26.92 31.94
C THR A 129 2.30 27.50 32.66
N LYS A 130 3.11 26.65 33.32
CA LYS A 130 4.42 27.05 33.89
C LYS A 130 5.33 27.71 32.86
N TYR A 131 5.22 27.29 31.59
CA TYR A 131 6.08 27.73 30.48
C TYR A 131 5.52 28.91 29.69
N PHE A 132 4.29 29.36 29.96
CA PHE A 132 3.61 30.46 29.25
C PHE A 132 4.47 31.72 29.05
N PRO A 133 5.25 32.21 30.03
CA PRO A 133 6.07 33.42 29.83
C PRO A 133 7.13 33.32 28.71
N ARG A 134 7.46 32.12 28.26
CA ARG A 134 8.44 31.82 27.19
C ARG A 134 7.82 31.11 25.98
N LEU A 135 6.73 30.37 26.18
CA LEU A 135 6.07 29.56 25.15
C LEU A 135 5.52 30.44 24.00
N THR A 136 5.89 30.09 22.77
CA THR A 136 5.47 30.79 21.55
C THR A 136 4.53 29.98 20.67
N THR A 137 4.58 28.65 20.75
CA THR A 137 3.74 27.74 19.97
C THR A 137 3.18 26.64 20.85
N LEU A 138 1.88 26.41 20.77
CA LEU A 138 1.17 25.36 21.48
C LEU A 138 0.19 24.65 20.56
N TYR A 139 0.38 23.35 20.33
CA TYR A 139 -0.55 22.49 19.59
C TYR A 139 -1.02 21.35 20.48
N LEU A 140 -2.34 21.28 20.71
CA LEU A 140 -3.00 20.30 21.58
C LEU A 140 -4.25 19.75 20.90
N GLY A 141 -4.66 18.55 21.34
CA GLY A 141 -5.92 17.92 20.97
C GLY A 141 -5.77 16.73 20.02
N GLN A 142 -6.79 16.38 19.24
CA GLN A 142 -6.84 15.18 18.40
C GLN A 142 -7.07 15.51 16.92
N THR A 143 -6.17 15.09 16.04
CA THR A 143 -6.32 15.20 14.59
C THR A 143 -7.38 14.22 14.06
N GLU A 144 -7.86 14.43 12.83
CA GLU A 144 -8.97 13.64 12.27
C GLU A 144 -8.56 12.19 11.99
N SER A 145 -7.28 11.95 11.72
CA SER A 145 -6.69 10.65 11.35
C SER A 145 -6.86 9.52 12.38
N LYS A 146 -7.29 9.82 13.61
CA LYS A 146 -7.40 8.85 14.72
C LYS A 146 -8.78 8.70 15.34
N MET A 147 -9.81 9.39 14.83
CA MET A 147 -11.16 9.28 15.37
C MET A 147 -11.88 7.97 14.97
N ASP A 148 -11.27 7.12 14.12
CA ASP A 148 -11.80 5.80 13.76
C ASP A 148 -11.62 4.77 14.91
N GLY A 149 -12.44 4.94 15.97
CA GLY A 149 -13.02 3.86 16.77
C GLY A 149 -12.15 3.08 17.75
N LYS A 150 -10.85 3.37 17.94
CA LYS A 150 -9.97 2.60 18.86
C LYS A 150 -9.36 3.38 20.03
N ILE A 151 -9.51 4.70 20.09
CA ILE A 151 -9.07 5.49 21.23
C ILE A 151 -10.32 6.03 21.92
N ASN A 152 -10.52 5.67 23.19
CA ASN A 152 -11.53 6.31 24.02
C ASN A 152 -11.26 7.81 23.99
N LEU A 153 -12.18 8.60 23.44
CA LEU A 153 -12.14 10.05 23.55
C LEU A 153 -12.11 10.39 25.04
N VAL A 154 -10.97 10.88 25.51
CA VAL A 154 -10.82 11.32 26.90
C VAL A 154 -11.29 12.75 26.95
N ASP A 155 -12.23 13.02 27.85
CA ASP A 155 -12.68 14.38 28.11
C ASP A 155 -11.49 15.23 28.51
N PHE A 156 -11.31 16.33 27.78
CA PHE A 156 -10.19 17.22 28.04
C PHE A 156 -10.36 17.89 29.40
N PHE A 157 -11.59 18.29 29.75
CA PHE A 157 -11.90 19.02 30.97
C PHE A 157 -12.39 18.10 32.10
N PRO A 158 -11.99 18.35 33.35
CA PRO A 158 -12.40 17.53 34.49
C PRO A 158 -13.85 17.85 34.91
N PRO A 159 -14.57 16.88 35.51
CA PRO A 159 -15.85 17.13 36.15
C PRO A 159 -15.63 17.92 37.45
N ASN A 160 -15.72 19.25 37.34
CA ASN A 160 -15.68 20.29 38.37
C ASN A 160 -14.33 20.99 38.62
N SER A 161 -14.38 22.31 38.44
CA SER A 161 -13.41 23.37 38.78
C SER A 161 -12.20 23.57 37.85
N ILE A 162 -12.13 24.78 37.27
CA ILE A 162 -10.94 25.37 36.67
C ILE A 162 -10.15 26.10 37.76
N ASP A 163 -8.87 25.78 37.87
CA ASP A 163 -7.94 26.63 38.60
C ASP A 163 -7.66 27.92 37.80
N LYS A 164 -8.27 29.03 38.25
CA LYS A 164 -8.07 30.36 37.64
C LYS A 164 -6.65 30.88 37.84
N GLU A 165 -5.90 30.39 38.82
CA GLU A 165 -4.53 30.85 39.08
C GLU A 165 -3.55 30.42 37.98
N CYS A 166 -3.84 29.30 37.29
CA CYS A 166 -3.07 28.81 36.15
C CYS A 166 -2.96 29.85 35.01
N PHE A 167 -3.92 30.76 34.89
CA PHE A 167 -3.96 31.79 33.84
C PHE A 167 -3.39 33.15 34.26
N LEU A 168 -2.90 33.30 35.50
CA LEU A 168 -2.23 34.53 35.94
C LEU A 168 -0.91 34.79 35.19
N LYS A 169 -0.34 33.75 34.57
CA LYS A 169 0.87 33.85 33.74
C LYS A 169 0.48 34.15 32.31
N LYS A 170 0.77 35.37 31.83
CA LYS A 170 0.48 35.75 30.44
C LYS A 170 1.36 34.96 29.44
N PRO A 171 0.77 34.21 28.48
CA PRO A 171 1.51 33.56 27.42
C PRO A 171 2.13 34.57 26.44
N LYS A 172 3.21 34.18 25.77
CA LYS A 172 3.75 34.88 24.57
C LYS A 172 3.44 34.12 23.28
N LEU A 173 2.27 33.47 23.26
CA LEU A 173 1.86 32.60 22.17
C LEU A 173 1.64 33.41 20.89
N LYS A 174 2.24 32.92 19.80
CA LYS A 174 2.04 33.38 18.43
C LYS A 174 1.21 32.38 17.63
N TYR A 175 1.34 31.09 17.94
CA TYR A 175 0.65 29.99 17.26
C TYR A 175 -0.06 29.12 18.29
N LEU A 176 -1.38 28.98 18.14
CA LEU A 176 -2.23 28.17 19.00
C LEU A 176 -3.07 27.22 18.12
N SER A 177 -3.00 25.92 18.39
CA SER A 177 -3.94 24.94 17.83
C SER A 177 -4.55 24.13 18.97
N LEU A 178 -5.88 24.14 19.03
CA LEU A 178 -6.72 23.41 19.98
C LEU A 178 -7.73 22.59 19.17
N GLU A 179 -7.22 21.57 18.49
CA GLU A 179 -7.93 20.79 17.48
C GLU A 179 -8.61 19.57 18.10
N GLY A 180 -9.87 19.27 17.76
CA GLY A 180 -10.53 18.03 18.18
C GLY A 180 -10.70 17.88 19.70
N ILE A 181 -10.85 18.99 20.43
CA ILE A 181 -11.17 18.96 21.86
C ILE A 181 -12.64 18.58 22.03
N HIS A 182 -12.89 17.54 22.83
CA HIS A 182 -14.22 16.98 23.09
C HIS A 182 -14.47 16.90 24.61
N ASN A 183 -15.75 17.09 24.99
CA ASN A 183 -16.27 16.83 26.33
C ASN A 183 -17.62 16.11 26.26
N THR A 184 -17.79 15.03 27.02
CA THR A 184 -19.07 14.32 27.16
C THR A 184 -20.05 15.02 28.10
N MET A 185 -19.54 15.76 29.08
CA MET A 185 -20.31 16.51 30.07
C MET A 185 -20.24 17.99 29.76
N ARG A 186 -21.39 18.60 29.44
CA ARG A 186 -21.48 20.06 29.26
C ARG A 186 -21.18 20.78 30.57
N ASN A 187 -20.11 21.57 30.57
CA ASN A 187 -19.81 22.51 31.63
C ASN A 187 -19.47 23.86 31.02
N ASP A 188 -20.52 24.50 30.50
CA ASP A 188 -20.48 25.71 29.68
C ASP A 188 -19.61 26.81 30.31
N SER A 189 -19.70 26.97 31.64
CA SER A 189 -18.91 27.96 32.39
C SER A 189 -17.40 27.70 32.38
N VAL A 190 -17.00 26.43 32.38
CA VAL A 190 -15.59 26.01 32.43
C VAL A 190 -14.95 26.25 31.07
N GLU A 191 -15.59 25.78 30.01
CA GLU A 191 -15.10 25.94 28.64
C GLU A 191 -14.97 27.42 28.28
N GLU A 192 -16.00 28.22 28.56
CA GLU A 192 -15.97 29.67 28.32
C GLU A 192 -14.83 30.35 29.08
N ILE A 193 -14.66 30.08 30.39
CA ILE A 193 -13.58 30.65 31.20
C ILE A 193 -12.22 30.26 30.63
N PHE A 194 -12.05 29.00 30.22
CA PHE A 194 -10.79 28.52 29.67
C PHE A 194 -10.39 29.28 28.40
N TYR A 195 -11.27 29.27 27.40
CA TYR A 195 -10.98 29.90 26.11
C TYR A 195 -10.82 31.39 26.29
N HIS A 196 -11.74 32.05 26.99
CA HIS A 196 -11.68 33.47 27.27
C HIS A 196 -10.34 33.86 27.94
N THR A 197 -9.91 33.13 28.98
CA THR A 197 -8.71 33.51 29.74
C THR A 197 -7.40 33.17 29.01
N LEU A 198 -7.34 32.03 28.31
CA LEU A 198 -6.19 31.66 27.48
C LEU A 198 -6.00 32.65 26.33
N ILE A 199 -7.11 33.16 25.78
CA ILE A 199 -7.11 34.01 24.59
C ILE A 199 -6.81 35.48 24.94
N GLN A 200 -7.43 36.02 25.99
CA GLN A 200 -7.14 37.39 26.44
C GLN A 200 -5.70 37.59 26.90
N SER A 201 -5.03 36.52 27.29
CA SER A 201 -3.71 36.62 27.89
C SER A 201 -2.57 36.77 26.85
N SER A 202 -2.82 36.59 25.55
CA SER A 202 -1.80 36.67 24.50
C SER A 202 -2.14 37.65 23.35
N GLU A 203 -1.59 38.86 23.43
CA GLU A 203 -1.73 39.92 22.41
C GLU A 203 -0.92 39.66 21.11
N GLN A 204 -0.05 38.64 21.11
CA GLN A 204 0.88 38.35 20.00
C GLN A 204 0.40 37.24 19.06
N ILE A 205 -0.81 36.73 19.28
CA ILE A 205 -1.37 35.64 18.49
C ILE A 205 -1.48 36.04 17.02
N ARG A 206 -0.92 35.20 16.15
CA ARG A 206 -0.94 35.34 14.69
C ARG A 206 -1.71 34.22 14.01
N TYR A 207 -1.73 33.04 14.62
CA TYR A 207 -2.38 31.84 14.09
C TYR A 207 -3.19 31.17 15.19
N VAL A 208 -4.46 30.92 14.90
CA VAL A 208 -5.37 30.18 15.76
C VAL A 208 -6.06 29.11 14.93
N ASP A 209 -5.99 27.88 15.40
CA ASP A 209 -6.70 26.73 14.85
C ASP A 209 -7.56 26.09 15.93
N LEU A 210 -8.87 26.09 15.71
CA LEU A 210 -9.88 25.53 16.61
C LEU A 210 -10.63 24.38 15.93
N SER A 211 -10.04 23.76 14.91
CA SER A 211 -10.71 22.78 14.07
C SER A 211 -11.34 21.64 14.89
N ARG A 212 -12.57 21.23 14.55
CA ARG A 212 -13.31 20.10 15.18
C ARG A 212 -13.44 20.20 16.70
N ASN A 213 -13.40 21.40 17.27
CA ASN A 213 -13.53 21.62 18.70
C ASN A 213 -15.01 21.73 19.09
N SER A 214 -15.58 20.62 19.58
CA SER A 214 -16.99 20.55 19.94
C SER A 214 -17.32 21.22 21.27
N ALA A 215 -16.31 21.63 22.04
CA ALA A 215 -16.43 22.34 23.31
C ALA A 215 -16.51 23.88 23.14
N ILE A 216 -16.67 24.38 21.91
CA ILE A 216 -16.82 25.81 21.63
C ILE A 216 -18.30 26.12 21.41
N GLU A 217 -18.89 26.89 22.32
CA GLU A 217 -20.29 27.33 22.21
C GLU A 217 -20.44 28.73 21.59
N ASN A 218 -19.43 29.57 21.76
CA ASN A 218 -19.34 30.88 21.13
C ASN A 218 -17.86 31.28 20.95
N LEU A 219 -17.62 32.23 20.06
CA LEU A 219 -16.31 32.77 19.72
C LEU A 219 -16.22 34.27 20.07
N ILE A 220 -17.02 34.77 21.02
CA ILE A 220 -17.14 36.22 21.26
C ILE A 220 -15.78 36.85 21.63
N TYR A 221 -14.94 36.08 22.32
CA TYR A 221 -13.60 36.46 22.77
C TYR A 221 -12.53 36.56 21.66
N VAL A 222 -12.80 36.15 20.42
CA VAL A 222 -11.77 36.19 19.36
C VAL A 222 -11.41 37.61 18.95
N ASP A 223 -12.28 38.59 19.22
CA ASP A 223 -12.06 40.00 18.91
C ASP A 223 -10.80 40.59 19.58
N CYS A 224 -10.27 39.91 20.60
CA CYS A 224 -9.05 40.24 21.32
C CYS A 224 -7.79 40.06 20.45
N PHE A 225 -7.82 39.26 19.38
CA PHE A 225 -6.63 38.98 18.57
C PHE A 225 -6.31 40.08 17.56
N LYS A 226 -5.81 41.23 18.03
CA LYS A 226 -5.53 42.40 17.17
C LYS A 226 -4.43 42.18 16.12
N GLN A 227 -3.63 41.11 16.24
CA GLN A 227 -2.53 40.78 15.32
C GLN A 227 -2.72 39.44 14.57
N ILE A 228 -3.92 38.87 14.60
CA ILE A 228 -4.19 37.58 13.95
C ILE A 228 -4.05 37.69 12.42
N HIS A 229 -3.45 36.68 11.82
CA HIS A 229 -3.30 36.54 10.37
C HIS A 229 -4.08 35.34 9.84
N SER A 230 -4.20 34.27 10.63
CA SER A 230 -4.90 33.04 10.26
C SER A 230 -5.83 32.58 11.36
N LEU A 231 -7.07 32.31 11.01
CA LEU A 231 -8.08 31.73 11.87
C LEU A 231 -8.71 30.52 11.17
N VAL A 232 -8.53 29.34 11.74
CA VAL A 232 -9.05 28.07 11.21
C VAL A 232 -10.17 27.56 12.13
N LEU A 233 -11.37 27.48 11.58
CA LEU A 233 -12.60 27.04 12.25
C LEU A 233 -13.23 25.84 11.52
N TYR A 234 -12.39 24.97 10.92
CA TYR A 234 -12.85 23.79 10.22
C TYR A 234 -13.71 22.92 11.15
N ASP A 235 -14.89 22.50 10.69
CA ASP A 235 -15.85 21.69 11.46
C ASP A 235 -16.31 22.32 12.79
N ILE A 236 -16.28 23.66 12.91
CA ILE A 236 -17.05 24.37 13.93
C ILE A 236 -18.47 24.60 13.40
N LEU A 237 -19.47 24.42 14.27
CA LEU A 237 -20.87 24.54 13.91
C LEU A 237 -21.18 25.93 13.30
N PRO A 238 -21.86 26.00 12.14
CA PRO A 238 -22.26 27.26 11.52
C PRO A 238 -23.05 28.20 12.43
N SER A 239 -23.89 27.65 13.32
CA SER A 239 -24.66 28.42 14.32
C SER A 239 -23.76 29.14 15.34
N VAL A 240 -22.65 28.52 15.74
CA VAL A 240 -21.64 29.11 16.66
C VAL A 240 -20.87 30.24 15.96
N ILE A 241 -20.54 30.05 14.68
CA ILE A 241 -19.85 31.07 13.88
C ILE A 241 -20.80 32.26 13.64
N GLU A 242 -22.05 31.98 13.27
CA GLU A 242 -23.06 33.01 12.99
C GLU A 242 -23.36 33.88 14.22
N SER A 243 -23.48 33.28 15.40
CA SER A 243 -23.69 34.01 16.66
C SER A 243 -22.51 34.91 17.05
N SER A 244 -21.30 34.61 16.55
CA SER A 244 -20.04 35.28 16.90
C SER A 244 -19.44 36.07 15.74
N ILE A 245 -20.23 36.31 14.69
CA ILE A 245 -19.76 36.90 13.43
C ILE A 245 -19.17 38.30 13.61
N ASP A 246 -19.74 39.10 14.53
CA ASP A 246 -19.28 40.45 14.83
C ASP A 246 -17.87 40.46 15.43
N SER A 247 -17.58 39.52 16.33
CA SER A 247 -16.24 39.38 16.91
C SER A 247 -15.20 39.01 15.86
N ILE A 248 -15.54 38.12 14.92
CA ILE A 248 -14.68 37.78 13.78
C ILE A 248 -14.47 39.01 12.89
N CYS A 249 -15.51 39.79 12.62
CA CYS A 249 -15.44 41.01 11.83
C CYS A 249 -14.52 42.10 12.43
N CYS A 250 -14.21 42.05 13.73
CA CYS A 250 -13.24 42.94 14.37
C CYS A 250 -11.77 42.62 14.03
N LEU A 251 -11.48 41.48 13.41
CA LEU A 251 -10.12 40.99 13.12
C LEU A 251 -9.50 41.63 11.87
N LYS A 252 -9.23 42.93 11.90
CA LYS A 252 -8.81 43.72 10.71
C LYS A 252 -7.47 43.30 10.10
N THR A 253 -6.65 42.52 10.79
CA THR A 253 -5.37 42.00 10.28
C THR A 253 -5.49 40.63 9.62
N LEU A 254 -6.65 39.97 9.72
CA LEU A 254 -6.86 38.61 9.25
C LEU A 254 -6.70 38.51 7.73
N SER A 255 -5.85 37.58 7.28
CA SER A 255 -5.58 37.30 5.87
C SER A 255 -6.10 35.94 5.42
N LEU A 256 -6.18 34.97 6.33
CA LEU A 256 -6.70 33.63 6.08
C LEU A 256 -7.83 33.33 7.05
N LEU A 257 -9.00 33.03 6.51
CA LEU A 257 -10.16 32.57 7.26
C LEU A 257 -10.64 31.24 6.67
N ASP A 258 -10.77 30.23 7.51
CA ASP A 258 -11.31 28.94 7.13
C ASP A 258 -12.56 28.64 7.96
N LEU A 259 -13.70 28.55 7.26
CA LEU A 259 -15.03 28.25 7.79
C LEU A 259 -15.56 26.92 7.23
N SER A 260 -14.68 26.10 6.66
CA SER A 260 -15.09 24.86 6.00
C SER A 260 -15.74 23.88 6.98
N PHE A 261 -16.70 23.10 6.50
CA PHE A 261 -17.51 22.23 7.33
C PHE A 261 -17.82 20.92 6.62
N ASN A 262 -17.60 19.79 7.26
CA ASN A 262 -17.84 18.48 6.72
C ASN A 262 -19.30 18.07 6.92
N ARG A 263 -20.17 18.56 6.03
CA ARG A 263 -21.62 18.31 6.00
C ARG A 263 -22.06 16.85 5.90
N ARG A 264 -21.14 15.91 5.68
CA ARG A 264 -21.45 14.48 5.48
C ARG A 264 -21.32 13.66 6.76
N ILE A 265 -20.66 14.19 7.79
CA ILE A 265 -20.49 13.51 9.08
C ILE A 265 -21.53 14.00 10.10
N GLN A 266 -21.94 15.25 10.02
CA GLN A 266 -22.91 15.87 10.93
C GLN A 266 -24.19 16.27 10.17
N GLU A 267 -25.33 16.38 10.86
CA GLU A 267 -26.54 16.91 10.24
C GLU A 267 -26.25 18.30 9.63
N PRO A 268 -26.74 18.58 8.41
CA PRO A 268 -26.42 19.82 7.70
C PRO A 268 -26.98 21.02 8.47
N GLN A 269 -26.11 21.67 9.24
CA GLN A 269 -26.39 22.97 9.82
C GLN A 269 -26.02 24.04 8.81
N ASN A 270 -26.96 24.94 8.56
CA ASN A 270 -26.82 25.99 7.56
C ASN A 270 -26.76 27.34 8.24
N TYR A 271 -25.99 28.26 7.65
CA TYR A 271 -26.09 29.67 8.00
C TYR A 271 -27.49 30.17 7.65
N SER A 272 -28.11 30.94 8.53
CA SER A 272 -29.50 31.40 8.36
C SER A 272 -29.60 32.47 7.27
N LYS A 273 -28.61 33.36 7.18
CA LYS A 273 -28.50 34.40 6.16
C LYS A 273 -27.16 34.30 5.40
N PRO A 274 -26.92 33.26 4.58
CA PRO A 274 -25.60 32.96 4.02
C PRO A 274 -24.98 34.11 3.21
N THR A 275 -25.77 34.75 2.34
CA THR A 275 -25.32 35.91 1.55
C THR A 275 -24.87 37.08 2.43
N ILE A 276 -25.68 37.44 3.43
CA ILE A 276 -25.39 38.57 4.32
C ILE A 276 -24.21 38.26 5.23
N THR A 277 -24.15 37.05 5.79
CA THR A 277 -23.04 36.59 6.64
C THR A 277 -21.72 36.65 5.89
N LEU A 278 -21.68 36.14 4.65
CA LEU A 278 -20.48 36.21 3.81
C LEU A 278 -20.13 37.65 3.44
N ALA A 279 -21.09 38.46 2.98
CA ALA A 279 -20.84 39.86 2.63
C ALA A 279 -20.33 40.70 3.82
N LYS A 280 -20.85 40.44 5.04
CA LYS A 280 -20.43 41.09 6.28
C LYS A 280 -18.97 40.77 6.61
N LEU A 281 -18.54 39.52 6.45
CA LEU A 281 -17.15 39.11 6.61
C LEU A 281 -16.24 39.81 5.60
N ILE A 282 -16.59 39.76 4.31
CA ILE A 282 -15.78 40.34 3.24
C ILE A 282 -15.58 41.85 3.41
N THR A 283 -16.66 42.59 3.71
CA THR A 283 -16.59 44.04 3.92
C THR A 283 -15.80 44.41 5.18
N SER A 284 -15.87 43.58 6.21
CA SER A 284 -15.23 43.84 7.50
C SER A 284 -13.75 43.48 7.54
N LEU A 285 -13.27 42.59 6.68
CA LEU A 285 -11.92 42.02 6.71
C LEU A 285 -11.08 42.49 5.50
N PRO A 286 -10.48 43.70 5.56
CA PRO A 286 -9.86 44.34 4.39
C PRO A 286 -8.58 43.64 3.89
N LYS A 287 -7.94 42.83 4.73
CA LYS A 287 -6.69 42.11 4.40
C LYS A 287 -6.91 40.66 3.99
N LEU A 288 -8.15 40.20 3.89
CA LEU A 288 -8.47 38.82 3.57
C LEU A 288 -7.99 38.47 2.16
N THR A 289 -7.14 37.45 2.04
CA THR A 289 -6.63 36.92 0.76
C THR A 289 -6.95 35.45 0.57
N SER A 290 -7.27 34.72 1.64
CA SER A 290 -7.61 33.31 1.61
C SER A 290 -8.89 33.08 2.39
N LEU A 291 -9.90 32.53 1.72
CA LEU A 291 -11.18 32.20 2.33
C LEU A 291 -11.55 30.76 1.99
N ASP A 292 -11.86 29.94 2.99
CA ASP A 292 -12.44 28.62 2.78
C ASP A 292 -13.88 28.57 3.30
N ILE A 293 -14.82 28.22 2.43
CA ILE A 293 -16.24 28.02 2.78
C ILE A 293 -16.73 26.63 2.35
N SER A 294 -15.81 25.70 2.09
CA SER A 294 -16.10 24.35 1.61
C SER A 294 -17.08 23.64 2.52
N GLY A 295 -18.06 22.93 1.94
CA GLY A 295 -19.05 22.17 2.69
C GLY A 295 -20.11 23.00 3.44
N THR A 296 -20.18 24.31 3.21
CA THR A 296 -21.20 25.20 3.77
C THR A 296 -22.23 25.65 2.72
N ASN A 297 -23.29 26.33 3.16
CA ASN A 297 -24.26 27.00 2.28
C ASN A 297 -23.90 28.48 1.97
N LEU A 298 -22.71 28.97 2.36
CA LEU A 298 -22.32 30.38 2.22
C LEU A 298 -22.23 30.88 0.77
N ALA A 299 -22.13 29.98 -0.21
CA ALA A 299 -22.19 30.39 -1.62
C ALA A 299 -23.57 30.89 -2.05
N GLY A 300 -24.62 30.64 -1.26
CA GLY A 300 -25.99 31.05 -1.55
C GLY A 300 -26.57 30.37 -2.80
N SER A 301 -27.70 30.89 -3.31
CA SER A 301 -28.38 30.35 -4.49
C SER A 301 -27.47 30.30 -5.73
N PHE A 302 -27.62 29.27 -6.57
CA PHE A 302 -26.89 29.16 -7.83
C PHE A 302 -27.27 30.26 -8.84
N SER A 303 -28.55 30.66 -8.82
CA SER A 303 -29.11 31.69 -9.69
C SER A 303 -29.68 32.81 -8.85
N PHE A 304 -29.21 34.03 -9.10
CA PHE A 304 -29.69 35.25 -8.46
C PHE A 304 -29.50 36.43 -9.42
N ASP A 305 -30.32 37.46 -9.26
CA ASP A 305 -30.12 38.75 -9.93
C ASP A 305 -29.05 39.55 -9.16
N GLN A 306 -27.99 39.96 -9.85
CA GLN A 306 -26.85 40.61 -9.21
C GLN A 306 -27.20 41.97 -8.62
N ASP A 307 -28.06 42.74 -9.28
CA ASP A 307 -28.43 44.08 -8.83
C ASP A 307 -29.39 43.99 -7.63
N GLU A 308 -30.32 43.05 -7.66
CA GLU A 308 -31.23 42.79 -6.52
C GLU A 308 -30.46 42.32 -5.27
N GLU A 309 -29.55 41.35 -5.40
CA GLU A 309 -28.75 40.86 -4.28
C GLU A 309 -27.78 41.93 -3.76
N LEU A 310 -27.16 42.72 -4.65
CA LEU A 310 -26.30 43.82 -4.22
C LEU A 310 -27.08 44.89 -3.46
N ASN A 311 -28.28 45.25 -3.92
CA ASN A 311 -29.16 46.18 -3.21
C ASN A 311 -29.61 45.63 -1.86
N TYR A 312 -29.91 44.32 -1.79
CA TYR A 312 -30.22 43.64 -0.54
C TYR A 312 -29.05 43.70 0.45
N ILE A 313 -27.83 43.40 -0.01
CA ILE A 313 -26.60 43.49 0.79
C ILE A 313 -26.37 44.94 1.26
N LYS A 314 -26.46 45.92 0.35
CA LYS A 314 -26.26 47.35 0.69
C LYS A 314 -27.23 47.81 1.78
N LYS A 315 -28.50 47.43 1.66
CA LYS A 315 -29.55 47.74 2.63
C LYS A 315 -29.30 47.08 3.99
N GLU A 316 -29.03 45.77 4.02
CA GLU A 316 -28.84 45.04 5.29
C GLU A 316 -27.54 45.44 6.01
N LEU A 317 -26.47 45.75 5.27
CA LEU A 317 -25.17 46.12 5.84
C LEU A 317 -24.96 47.63 5.98
N SER A 318 -25.95 48.46 5.61
CA SER A 318 -25.87 49.93 5.64
C SER A 318 -24.65 50.47 4.86
N ILE A 319 -24.36 49.89 3.70
CA ILE A 319 -23.30 50.34 2.78
C ILE A 319 -23.80 51.54 2.00
N ASP A 320 -22.94 52.54 1.75
CA ASP A 320 -23.28 53.73 0.96
C ASP A 320 -23.77 53.33 -0.44
N GLU A 321 -24.91 53.89 -0.87
CA GLU A 321 -25.47 53.64 -2.19
C GLU A 321 -24.48 54.00 -3.31
N ASN A 322 -23.63 55.01 -3.06
CA ASN A 322 -22.60 55.47 -4.00
C ASN A 322 -21.35 54.58 -4.05
N GLU A 323 -21.21 53.60 -3.14
CA GLU A 323 -20.08 52.68 -3.16
C GLU A 323 -20.25 51.70 -4.35
N ASN A 324 -19.30 51.78 -5.28
CA ASN A 324 -19.30 50.99 -6.51
C ASN A 324 -18.36 49.78 -6.36
N PHE A 325 -18.92 48.59 -6.53
CA PHE A 325 -18.17 47.35 -6.59
C PHE A 325 -18.03 46.91 -8.05
N THR A 326 -16.80 46.85 -8.55
CA THR A 326 -16.52 46.52 -9.96
C THR A 326 -16.18 45.05 -10.18
N MET A 327 -16.19 44.24 -9.12
CA MET A 327 -15.80 42.84 -9.18
C MET A 327 -16.97 41.97 -9.64
N GLN A 328 -16.80 41.27 -10.76
CA GLN A 328 -17.75 40.24 -11.17
C GLN A 328 -17.60 39.00 -10.30
N ALA A 329 -18.68 38.61 -9.62
CA ALA A 329 -18.72 37.41 -8.80
C ALA A 329 -20.03 36.64 -9.03
N SER A 330 -19.93 35.32 -9.13
CA SER A 330 -21.08 34.41 -9.19
C SER A 330 -21.52 33.89 -7.81
N ILE A 331 -20.98 34.45 -6.73
CA ILE A 331 -21.39 34.17 -5.35
C ILE A 331 -21.86 35.49 -4.77
N ALA A 332 -23.13 35.57 -4.36
CA ALA A 332 -23.78 36.83 -3.98
C ALA A 332 -23.01 37.57 -2.87
N GLY A 333 -22.58 36.87 -1.83
CA GLY A 333 -21.81 37.47 -0.73
C GLY A 333 -20.42 37.99 -1.14
N LEU A 334 -19.90 37.62 -2.31
CA LEU A 334 -18.63 38.10 -2.86
C LEU A 334 -18.79 39.30 -3.81
N LEU A 335 -20.01 39.77 -4.09
CA LEU A 335 -20.23 40.97 -4.93
C LEU A 335 -19.57 42.23 -4.34
N VAL A 336 -19.43 42.27 -3.01
CA VAL A 336 -18.79 43.37 -2.26
C VAL A 336 -17.27 43.24 -2.15
N LEU A 337 -16.67 42.24 -2.79
CA LEU A 337 -15.24 42.01 -2.77
C LEU A 337 -14.50 43.05 -3.61
N LYS A 338 -13.45 43.65 -3.04
CA LYS A 338 -12.68 44.74 -3.67
C LYS A 338 -11.46 44.26 -4.46
N HIS A 339 -10.96 43.06 -4.17
CA HIS A 339 -9.77 42.48 -4.81
C HIS A 339 -9.91 40.97 -4.95
N LYS A 340 -9.23 40.40 -5.96
CA LYS A 340 -9.23 38.96 -6.20
C LYS A 340 -8.51 38.25 -5.04
N LEU A 341 -9.10 37.19 -4.49
CA LEU A 341 -8.47 36.36 -3.46
C LEU A 341 -7.29 35.57 -4.06
N ASP A 342 -6.31 35.22 -3.23
CA ASP A 342 -5.29 34.26 -3.58
C ASP A 342 -5.85 32.83 -3.55
N PHE A 343 -6.76 32.56 -2.62
CA PHE A 343 -7.41 31.25 -2.44
C PHE A 343 -8.89 31.39 -2.11
N LEU A 344 -9.73 30.55 -2.73
CA LEU A 344 -11.13 30.38 -2.40
C LEU A 344 -11.49 28.89 -2.33
N GLY A 345 -11.87 28.42 -1.15
CA GLY A 345 -12.27 27.04 -0.92
C GLY A 345 -13.76 26.80 -1.20
N LEU A 346 -14.08 25.93 -2.16
CA LEU A 346 -15.47 25.66 -2.60
C LEU A 346 -15.78 24.17 -2.75
N PHE A 347 -15.00 23.28 -2.13
CA PHE A 347 -15.26 21.85 -2.23
C PHE A 347 -16.56 21.48 -1.51
N ASP A 348 -17.42 20.70 -2.18
CA ASP A 348 -18.68 20.17 -1.62
C ASP A 348 -19.59 21.30 -1.08
N VAL A 349 -19.62 22.46 -1.74
CA VAL A 349 -20.51 23.58 -1.37
C VAL A 349 -21.92 23.36 -1.95
N ASP A 350 -22.96 23.85 -1.26
CA ASP A 350 -24.34 23.80 -1.75
C ASP A 350 -24.52 24.52 -3.10
N GLU A 351 -25.62 24.20 -3.81
CA GLU A 351 -26.04 24.92 -5.02
C GLU A 351 -24.92 25.04 -6.07
N ARG A 352 -24.13 23.96 -6.23
CA ARG A 352 -23.03 23.83 -7.21
C ARG A 352 -22.07 25.03 -7.15
N GLY A 353 -21.68 25.46 -5.94
CA GLY A 353 -20.83 26.63 -5.71
C GLY A 353 -19.55 26.65 -6.55
N SER A 354 -18.87 25.51 -6.65
CA SER A 354 -17.63 25.36 -7.42
C SER A 354 -17.84 25.28 -8.94
N ALA A 355 -19.07 25.08 -9.46
CA ALA A 355 -19.36 25.02 -10.90
C ALA A 355 -19.54 26.41 -11.55
N ARG A 356 -19.52 27.45 -10.74
CA ARG A 356 -19.86 28.81 -11.16
C ARG A 356 -18.70 29.44 -11.95
N ARG A 357 -19.03 30.33 -12.89
CA ARG A 357 -18.07 30.85 -13.87
C ARG A 357 -17.15 31.93 -13.31
N TRP A 358 -17.70 32.94 -12.64
CA TRP A 358 -16.94 34.10 -12.17
C TRP A 358 -16.58 33.94 -10.70
N LEU A 359 -15.51 33.18 -10.45
CA LEU A 359 -14.98 32.93 -9.11
C LEU A 359 -13.75 33.83 -8.87
N PRO A 360 -13.81 34.81 -7.95
CA PRO A 360 -12.78 35.84 -7.82
C PRO A 360 -11.58 35.36 -7.00
N ALA A 361 -10.91 34.29 -7.40
CA ALA A 361 -9.70 33.77 -6.74
C ALA A 361 -8.64 33.19 -7.71
N LYS A 362 -7.36 33.22 -7.32
CA LYS A 362 -6.26 32.67 -8.13
C LYS A 362 -6.23 31.14 -8.08
N LYS A 363 -6.41 30.55 -6.89
CA LYS A 363 -6.56 29.11 -6.67
C LYS A 363 -7.94 28.82 -6.09
N ILE A 364 -8.58 27.78 -6.61
CA ILE A 364 -9.94 27.40 -6.24
C ILE A 364 -9.97 25.90 -5.98
N THR A 365 -10.44 25.48 -4.81
CA THR A 365 -10.79 24.07 -4.56
C THR A 365 -12.23 23.82 -4.99
N GLY A 366 -12.51 22.59 -5.38
CA GLY A 366 -13.82 22.18 -5.88
C GLY A 366 -13.80 20.77 -6.43
N GLU A 367 -14.92 20.37 -7.03
CA GLU A 367 -15.17 19.02 -7.49
C GLU A 367 -15.60 18.91 -8.96
N HIS A 368 -15.59 20.02 -9.71
CA HIS A 368 -16.13 20.09 -11.07
C HIS A 368 -15.08 19.97 -12.19
N THR A 369 -13.83 20.37 -11.96
CA THR A 369 -12.75 20.24 -12.93
C THR A 369 -11.60 19.44 -12.34
N GLU A 370 -10.78 18.85 -13.22
CA GLU A 370 -9.57 18.12 -12.80
C GLU A 370 -8.64 19.01 -11.97
N GLU A 371 -8.39 20.25 -12.41
CA GLU A 371 -7.55 21.23 -11.69
C GLU A 371 -8.11 21.52 -10.29
N MET A 372 -9.42 21.69 -10.16
CA MET A 372 -10.07 21.90 -8.87
C MET A 372 -9.93 20.68 -7.96
N ILE A 373 -10.10 19.46 -8.48
CA ILE A 373 -9.97 18.22 -7.71
C ILE A 373 -8.51 18.04 -7.23
N ILE A 374 -7.53 18.26 -8.10
CA ILE A 374 -6.10 18.20 -7.75
C ILE A 374 -5.77 19.27 -6.70
N THR A 375 -6.29 20.48 -6.88
CA THR A 375 -6.14 21.57 -5.90
C THR A 375 -6.76 21.17 -4.56
N SER A 376 -7.97 20.60 -4.55
CA SER A 376 -8.64 20.09 -3.36
C SER A 376 -7.81 19.02 -2.64
N LEU A 377 -7.27 18.03 -3.36
CA LEU A 377 -6.41 17.00 -2.78
C LEU A 377 -5.18 17.61 -2.09
N SER A 378 -4.55 18.60 -2.73
CA SER A 378 -3.35 19.24 -2.20
C SER A 378 -3.63 20.09 -0.95
N TYR A 379 -4.76 20.83 -0.92
CA TYR A 379 -5.11 21.73 0.19
C TYR A 379 -5.67 20.97 1.39
N TYR A 380 -6.46 19.93 1.16
CA TYR A 380 -7.15 19.19 2.22
C TYR A 380 -6.42 17.93 2.66
N MET A 381 -5.15 17.74 2.28
CA MET A 381 -4.36 16.54 2.59
C MET A 381 -4.34 16.17 4.09
N GLU A 382 -4.50 17.13 5.01
CA GLU A 382 -4.57 16.88 6.46
C GLU A 382 -5.95 16.35 6.93
N ARG A 383 -6.98 16.36 6.07
CA ARG A 383 -8.39 16.09 6.38
C ARG A 383 -8.88 14.80 5.72
N PRO A 384 -8.61 13.62 6.29
CA PRO A 384 -8.86 12.33 5.65
C PRO A 384 -10.31 12.13 5.20
N SER A 385 -11.30 12.63 5.93
CA SER A 385 -12.70 12.52 5.51
C SER A 385 -12.98 13.34 4.25
N MET A 386 -12.51 14.59 4.18
CA MET A 386 -12.66 15.40 2.95
C MET A 386 -11.89 14.76 1.79
N VAL A 387 -10.65 14.32 2.01
CA VAL A 387 -9.80 13.66 1.01
C VAL A 387 -10.47 12.42 0.44
N THR A 388 -11.09 11.59 1.28
CA THR A 388 -11.83 10.40 0.83
C THR A 388 -12.93 10.76 -0.18
N HIS A 389 -13.65 11.86 0.06
CA HIS A 389 -14.68 12.36 -0.84
C HIS A 389 -14.10 12.94 -2.13
N ILE A 390 -13.01 13.72 -2.02
CA ILE A 390 -12.30 14.28 -3.17
C ILE A 390 -11.81 13.15 -4.10
N MET A 391 -11.24 12.09 -3.52
CA MET A 391 -10.83 10.89 -4.26
C MET A 391 -12.03 10.20 -4.93
N ALA A 392 -13.21 10.18 -4.33
CA ALA A 392 -14.40 9.63 -4.99
C ALA A 392 -14.82 10.46 -6.23
N HIS A 393 -14.62 11.78 -6.23
CA HIS A 393 -14.78 12.61 -7.42
C HIS A 393 -13.70 12.34 -8.46
N LEU A 394 -12.43 12.20 -8.04
CA LEU A 394 -11.33 11.83 -8.92
C LEU A 394 -11.56 10.47 -9.60
N PHE A 395 -11.99 9.47 -8.84
CA PHE A 395 -12.37 8.15 -9.34
C PHE A 395 -13.45 8.23 -10.43
N ARG A 396 -14.50 9.04 -10.21
CA ARG A 396 -15.54 9.25 -11.22
C ARG A 396 -15.00 9.93 -12.48
N LEU A 397 -14.08 10.87 -12.33
CA LEU A 397 -13.42 11.53 -13.46
C LEU A 397 -12.64 10.49 -14.28
N TYR A 398 -11.81 9.67 -13.62
CA TYR A 398 -11.00 8.62 -14.22
C TYR A 398 -11.84 7.60 -14.98
N ASN A 399 -13.00 7.23 -14.45
CA ASN A 399 -13.85 6.22 -15.06
C ASN A 399 -14.64 6.70 -16.30
N HIS A 400 -14.81 8.02 -16.50
CA HIS A 400 -15.69 8.55 -17.55
C HIS A 400 -15.01 9.48 -18.55
N TYR A 401 -13.83 10.04 -18.23
CA TYR A 401 -13.20 11.08 -19.02
C TYR A 401 -11.69 10.84 -19.17
N THR A 402 -11.11 11.36 -20.25
CA THR A 402 -9.65 11.44 -20.40
C THR A 402 -9.10 12.52 -19.47
N ILE A 403 -8.08 12.16 -18.69
CA ILE A 403 -7.45 13.02 -17.68
C ILE A 403 -6.23 13.70 -18.31
N GLN A 404 -6.01 14.97 -18.01
CA GLN A 404 -4.86 15.72 -18.54
C GLN A 404 -3.57 15.42 -17.76
N ASN A 405 -3.64 15.32 -16.44
CA ASN A 405 -2.50 15.15 -15.53
C ASN A 405 -2.68 13.95 -14.56
N PRO A 406 -2.85 12.71 -15.08
CA PRO A 406 -3.12 11.53 -14.24
C PRO A 406 -2.01 11.22 -13.23
N PHE A 407 -0.74 11.52 -13.57
CA PHE A 407 0.40 11.23 -12.70
C PHE A 407 0.52 12.18 -11.51
N ASP A 408 0.20 13.47 -11.69
CA ASP A 408 0.23 14.44 -10.58
C ASP A 408 -0.87 14.14 -9.57
N ALA A 409 -2.07 13.83 -10.07
CA ALA A 409 -3.18 13.36 -9.25
C ALA A 409 -2.82 12.05 -8.51
N GLY A 410 -2.27 11.05 -9.21
CA GLY A 410 -1.86 9.79 -8.61
C GLY A 410 -0.73 9.95 -7.57
N LYS A 411 0.20 10.90 -7.78
CA LYS A 411 1.23 11.26 -6.79
C LYS A 411 0.61 11.78 -5.50
N LEU A 412 -0.34 12.71 -5.59
CA LEU A 412 -1.06 13.24 -4.44
C LEU A 412 -1.90 12.15 -3.75
N VAL A 413 -2.51 11.24 -4.51
CA VAL A 413 -3.23 10.10 -3.93
C VAL A 413 -2.28 9.21 -3.11
N MET A 414 -1.10 8.89 -3.63
CA MET A 414 -0.09 8.14 -2.88
C MET A 414 0.40 8.90 -1.64
N ASP A 415 0.58 10.22 -1.72
CA ASP A 415 0.94 11.06 -0.56
C ASP A 415 -0.14 10.99 0.53
N CYS A 416 -1.42 11.14 0.16
CA CYS A 416 -2.55 11.03 1.08
C CYS A 416 -2.65 9.62 1.69
N MET A 417 -2.51 8.56 0.88
CA MET A 417 -2.54 7.17 1.36
C MET A 417 -1.41 6.89 2.35
N ALA A 418 -0.19 7.36 2.07
CA ALA A 418 0.95 7.17 2.96
C ALA A 418 0.76 7.93 4.29
N LYS A 419 0.17 9.13 4.24
CA LYS A 419 -0.08 9.96 5.40
C LYS A 419 -1.18 9.37 6.31
N HIS A 420 -2.25 8.84 5.73
CA HIS A 420 -3.42 8.32 6.43
C HIS A 420 -3.51 6.80 6.30
N LEU A 421 -2.39 6.10 6.55
CA LEU A 421 -2.26 4.67 6.30
C LEU A 421 -3.35 3.82 6.97
N TYR A 422 -3.80 4.23 8.16
CA TYR A 422 -4.78 3.48 8.96
C TYR A 422 -6.25 3.88 8.73
N ASP A 423 -6.51 4.88 7.87
CA ASP A 423 -7.88 5.22 7.50
C ASP A 423 -8.39 4.26 6.42
N ARG A 424 -9.32 3.40 6.81
CA ARG A 424 -9.86 2.34 5.94
C ARG A 424 -10.55 2.90 4.69
N SER A 425 -11.33 3.97 4.86
CA SER A 425 -12.15 4.55 3.79
C SER A 425 -11.26 5.24 2.75
N LEU A 426 -10.28 5.99 3.22
CA LEU A 426 -9.29 6.67 2.40
C LEU A 426 -8.43 5.67 1.62
N GLN A 427 -7.93 4.61 2.26
CA GLN A 427 -7.15 3.58 1.55
C GLN A 427 -7.98 2.91 0.45
N THR A 428 -9.28 2.69 0.68
CA THR A 428 -10.18 2.10 -0.33
C THR A 428 -10.39 3.03 -1.52
N SER A 429 -10.68 4.31 -1.27
CA SER A 429 -10.85 5.32 -2.33
C SER A 429 -9.54 5.58 -3.10
N GLY A 430 -8.42 5.67 -2.38
CA GLY A 430 -7.11 5.92 -2.95
C GLY A 430 -6.63 4.77 -3.84
N SER A 431 -6.72 3.53 -3.36
CA SER A 431 -6.38 2.34 -4.16
C SER A 431 -7.24 2.21 -5.42
N ALA A 432 -8.52 2.57 -5.34
CA ALA A 432 -9.41 2.59 -6.49
C ALA A 432 -9.00 3.64 -7.54
N CYS A 433 -8.53 4.82 -7.11
CA CYS A 433 -7.98 5.82 -8.03
C CYS A 433 -6.69 5.32 -8.70
N LEU A 434 -5.79 4.70 -7.94
CA LEU A 434 -4.51 4.19 -8.47
C LEU A 434 -4.67 3.04 -9.46
N TYR A 435 -5.73 2.23 -9.34
CA TYR A 435 -6.06 1.19 -10.33
C TYR A 435 -6.16 1.78 -11.75
N TYR A 436 -6.87 2.90 -11.93
CA TYR A 436 -7.00 3.54 -13.25
C TYR A 436 -5.69 4.16 -13.73
N VAL A 437 -4.85 4.67 -12.83
CA VAL A 437 -3.55 5.19 -13.23
C VAL A 437 -2.69 4.06 -13.82
N VAL A 438 -2.74 2.86 -13.25
CA VAL A 438 -2.08 1.68 -13.82
C VAL A 438 -2.70 1.27 -15.15
N ASP A 439 -4.03 1.37 -15.29
CA ASP A 439 -4.76 1.05 -16.53
C ASP A 439 -4.27 1.88 -17.74
N LEU A 440 -3.82 3.11 -17.51
CA LEU A 440 -3.23 3.98 -18.56
C LEU A 440 -1.94 3.42 -19.17
N PHE A 441 -1.23 2.52 -18.48
CA PHE A 441 0.01 1.96 -18.98
C PHE A 441 -0.19 0.70 -19.85
N GLN A 442 -1.42 0.24 -20.07
CA GLN A 442 -1.68 -1.07 -20.68
C GLN A 442 -1.20 -1.26 -22.12
N ASN A 443 -1.06 -0.17 -22.86
CA ASN A 443 -0.64 -0.20 -24.26
C ASN A 443 0.57 0.71 -24.50
N GLU A 444 1.28 1.08 -23.44
CA GLU A 444 2.45 1.94 -23.53
C GLU A 444 3.70 1.15 -23.89
N SER A 445 4.61 1.78 -24.65
CA SER A 445 5.89 1.17 -25.04
C SER A 445 6.81 0.93 -23.82
N ASP A 446 7.74 -0.02 -23.93
CA ASP A 446 8.73 -0.31 -22.88
C ASP A 446 9.55 0.93 -22.47
N VAL A 447 9.83 1.82 -23.42
CA VAL A 447 10.52 3.11 -23.17
C VAL A 447 9.70 4.01 -22.23
N MET A 448 8.37 4.02 -22.38
CA MET A 448 7.48 4.77 -21.50
C MET A 448 7.40 4.14 -20.11
N LEU A 449 7.36 2.81 -20.03
CA LEU A 449 7.38 2.10 -18.75
C LEU A 449 8.68 2.36 -17.98
N GLU A 450 9.83 2.35 -18.66
CA GLU A 450 11.12 2.67 -18.06
C GLU A 450 11.16 4.11 -17.50
N LYS A 451 10.60 5.08 -18.25
CA LYS A 451 10.51 6.47 -17.80
C LYS A 451 9.70 6.64 -16.51
N TYR A 452 8.66 5.83 -16.30
CA TYR A 452 7.80 5.88 -15.11
C TYR A 452 8.12 4.80 -14.07
N ASN A 453 9.29 4.17 -14.17
CA ASN A 453 9.70 3.07 -13.30
C ASN A 453 9.60 3.41 -11.80
N ASP A 454 10.18 4.53 -11.40
CA ASP A 454 10.15 4.96 -9.99
C ASP A 454 8.74 5.31 -9.51
N TYR A 455 7.89 5.80 -10.42
CA TYR A 455 6.49 6.07 -10.12
C TYR A 455 5.73 4.77 -9.86
N LEU A 456 5.90 3.76 -10.71
CA LEU A 456 5.27 2.44 -10.56
C LEU A 456 5.78 1.71 -9.31
N LYS A 457 7.08 1.77 -9.00
CA LYS A 457 7.64 1.25 -7.73
C LYS A 457 6.97 1.89 -6.52
N ARG A 458 6.84 3.23 -6.52
CA ARG A 458 6.20 3.96 -5.44
C ARG A 458 4.72 3.60 -5.31
N LEU A 459 4.02 3.43 -6.43
CA LEU A 459 2.63 3.00 -6.48
C LEU A 459 2.46 1.60 -5.88
N LEU A 460 3.30 0.65 -6.27
CA LEU A 460 3.30 -0.71 -5.73
C LEU A 460 3.49 -0.68 -4.21
N VAL A 461 4.49 0.05 -3.71
CA VAL A 461 4.75 0.18 -2.26
C VAL A 461 3.54 0.80 -1.54
N ALA A 462 2.89 1.81 -2.11
CA ALA A 462 1.69 2.41 -1.52
C ALA A 462 0.53 1.38 -1.41
N ILE A 463 0.30 0.60 -2.45
CA ILE A 463 -0.70 -0.48 -2.46
C ILE A 463 -0.36 -1.57 -1.43
N LEU A 464 0.89 -2.04 -1.41
CA LEU A 464 1.33 -3.09 -0.48
C LEU A 464 1.23 -2.65 0.98
N ASN A 465 1.60 -1.41 1.28
CA ASN A 465 1.46 -0.84 2.63
C ASN A 465 -0.01 -0.81 3.06
N ALA A 466 -0.89 -0.33 2.18
CA ALA A 466 -2.32 -0.27 2.44
C ALA A 466 -2.95 -1.67 2.60
N MET A 467 -2.58 -2.64 1.76
CA MET A 467 -3.03 -4.03 1.88
C MET A 467 -2.55 -4.66 3.19
N SER A 468 -1.29 -4.44 3.57
CA SER A 468 -0.71 -4.94 4.81
C SER A 468 -1.38 -4.36 6.07
N ALA A 469 -1.70 -3.07 6.06
CA ALA A 469 -2.38 -2.41 7.16
C ALA A 469 -3.86 -2.84 7.29
N HIS A 470 -4.50 -3.26 6.19
CA HIS A 470 -5.94 -3.53 6.10
C HIS A 470 -6.28 -4.92 5.58
N LEU A 471 -5.55 -5.95 6.03
CA LEU A 471 -5.68 -7.33 5.53
C LEU A 471 -7.09 -7.95 5.63
N GLN A 472 -7.91 -7.47 6.56
CA GLN A 472 -9.29 -7.94 6.79
C GLN A 472 -10.35 -7.06 6.10
N HIS A 473 -9.94 -6.02 5.36
CA HIS A 473 -10.85 -5.12 4.67
C HIS A 473 -10.94 -5.50 3.18
N SER A 474 -11.93 -6.33 2.85
CA SER A 474 -12.09 -6.94 1.52
C SER A 474 -12.06 -5.94 0.34
N PRO A 475 -12.68 -4.75 0.39
CA PRO A 475 -12.56 -3.75 -0.69
C PRO A 475 -11.12 -3.28 -0.96
N MET A 476 -10.33 -3.05 0.09
CA MET A 476 -8.92 -2.64 -0.07
C MET A 476 -8.09 -3.77 -0.69
N ILE A 477 -8.29 -5.01 -0.23
CA ILE A 477 -7.59 -6.16 -0.81
C ILE A 477 -7.98 -6.41 -2.26
N ARG A 478 -9.28 -6.33 -2.58
CA ARG A 478 -9.77 -6.43 -3.96
C ARG A 478 -9.08 -5.43 -4.87
N ASN A 479 -9.06 -4.15 -4.48
CA ASN A 479 -8.43 -3.11 -5.28
C ASN A 479 -6.93 -3.36 -5.42
N GLY A 480 -6.24 -3.70 -4.33
CA GLY A 480 -4.81 -3.97 -4.35
C GLY A 480 -4.43 -5.14 -5.26
N LEU A 481 -5.15 -6.27 -5.18
CA LEU A 481 -4.92 -7.44 -6.04
C LEU A 481 -5.16 -7.11 -7.52
N LEU A 482 -6.24 -6.37 -7.83
CA LEU A 482 -6.52 -5.94 -9.20
C LEU A 482 -5.43 -5.02 -9.73
N THR A 483 -4.98 -4.04 -8.93
CA THR A 483 -3.90 -3.13 -9.32
C THR A 483 -2.60 -3.89 -9.56
N ILE A 484 -2.19 -4.79 -8.65
CA ILE A 484 -0.96 -5.59 -8.82
C ILE A 484 -1.07 -6.49 -10.05
N SER A 485 -2.20 -7.18 -10.25
CA SER A 485 -2.42 -8.03 -11.42
C SER A 485 -2.33 -7.26 -12.74
N ARG A 486 -2.81 -6.01 -12.78
CA ARG A 486 -2.65 -5.14 -13.97
C ARG A 486 -1.20 -4.71 -14.20
N MET A 487 -0.44 -4.44 -13.15
CA MET A 487 0.98 -4.08 -13.26
C MET A 487 1.83 -5.23 -13.82
N GLN A 488 1.43 -6.48 -13.59
CA GLN A 488 2.18 -7.67 -14.01
C GLN A 488 2.30 -7.85 -15.53
N MET A 489 1.44 -7.20 -16.34
CA MET A 489 1.48 -7.28 -17.81
C MET A 489 2.66 -6.50 -18.44
N HIS A 490 3.37 -5.66 -17.66
CA HIS A 490 4.29 -4.63 -18.16
C HIS A 490 5.68 -4.63 -17.49
N VAL A 491 6.30 -5.81 -17.29
CA VAL A 491 7.71 -6.02 -16.87
C VAL A 491 7.97 -6.21 -15.35
N PRO A 492 8.77 -7.24 -14.96
CA PRO A 492 9.08 -7.62 -13.56
C PRO A 492 9.87 -6.62 -12.69
N ASN A 493 10.58 -5.64 -13.26
CA ASN A 493 11.56 -4.82 -12.52
C ASN A 493 11.00 -4.03 -11.31
N HIS A 494 9.74 -3.56 -11.35
CA HIS A 494 9.14 -2.88 -10.21
C HIS A 494 8.70 -3.85 -9.11
N ILE A 495 8.16 -5.00 -9.51
CA ILE A 495 7.78 -6.06 -8.56
C ILE A 495 9.03 -6.58 -7.85
N MET A 496 10.15 -6.73 -8.57
CA MET A 496 11.43 -7.12 -7.98
C MET A 496 11.89 -6.17 -6.88
N SER A 497 11.62 -4.86 -7.01
CA SER A 497 11.98 -3.89 -5.98
C SER A 497 11.21 -4.04 -4.65
N ALA A 498 10.05 -4.70 -4.69
CA ALA A 498 9.21 -4.97 -3.51
C ALA A 498 8.79 -6.46 -3.46
N PHE A 499 9.66 -7.35 -3.96
CA PHE A 499 9.34 -8.76 -4.17
C PHE A 499 8.95 -9.47 -2.86
N GLU A 500 9.83 -9.40 -1.86
CA GLU A 500 9.60 -10.04 -0.57
C GLU A 500 8.32 -9.51 0.08
N GLN A 501 8.11 -8.19 0.06
CA GLN A 501 6.92 -7.57 0.61
C GLN A 501 5.65 -8.05 -0.11
N THR A 502 5.69 -8.14 -1.45
CA THR A 502 4.58 -8.64 -2.26
C THR A 502 4.20 -10.05 -1.86
N VAL A 503 5.19 -10.96 -1.83
CA VAL A 503 4.98 -12.36 -1.46
C VAL A 503 4.45 -12.49 -0.03
N LEU A 504 5.03 -11.76 0.93
CA LEU A 504 4.62 -11.83 2.34
C LEU A 504 3.19 -11.31 2.55
N VAL A 505 2.79 -10.23 1.89
CA VAL A 505 1.40 -9.70 1.96
C VAL A 505 0.41 -10.70 1.38
N LEU A 506 0.72 -11.30 0.22
CA LEU A 506 -0.14 -12.31 -0.42
C LEU A 506 -0.28 -13.56 0.45
N ILE A 507 0.82 -14.09 0.97
CA ILE A 507 0.83 -15.26 1.87
C ILE A 507 -0.01 -14.99 3.12
N ARG A 508 0.20 -13.85 3.78
CA ARG A 508 -0.54 -13.50 5.00
C ARG A 508 -2.04 -13.33 4.73
N PHE A 509 -2.40 -12.72 3.60
CA PHE A 509 -3.80 -12.63 3.17
C PHE A 509 -4.39 -14.02 2.92
N ILE A 510 -3.74 -14.86 2.12
CA ILE A 510 -4.23 -16.20 1.80
C ILE A 510 -4.40 -17.04 3.08
N GLN A 511 -3.47 -16.96 4.03
CA GLN A 511 -3.58 -17.67 5.32
C GLN A 511 -4.82 -17.26 6.12
N LEU A 512 -5.16 -15.96 6.14
CA LEU A 512 -6.34 -15.46 6.86
C LEU A 512 -7.65 -16.05 6.31
N TYR A 513 -7.73 -16.25 4.99
CA TYR A 513 -8.94 -16.73 4.30
C TYR A 513 -8.89 -18.21 3.90
N LEU A 514 -7.81 -18.92 4.27
CA LEU A 514 -7.56 -20.30 3.88
C LEU A 514 -8.70 -21.25 4.26
N PHE A 515 -9.37 -20.99 5.39
CA PHE A 515 -10.48 -21.80 5.88
C PHE A 515 -11.85 -21.13 5.77
N ASP A 516 -11.93 -19.89 5.26
CA ASP A 516 -13.20 -19.19 5.17
C ASP A 516 -14.06 -19.73 4.01
N SER A 517 -15.33 -19.98 4.27
CA SER A 517 -16.27 -20.58 3.32
C SER A 517 -17.08 -19.56 2.52
N VAL A 518 -16.99 -18.27 2.83
CA VAL A 518 -17.76 -17.21 2.16
C VAL A 518 -17.38 -17.07 0.67
N VAL A 519 -18.38 -17.09 -0.23
CA VAL A 519 -18.18 -17.07 -1.70
C VAL A 519 -17.37 -15.87 -2.17
N HIS A 520 -17.64 -14.67 -1.65
CA HIS A 520 -16.92 -13.46 -2.03
C HIS A 520 -15.43 -13.54 -1.68
N GLU A 521 -15.09 -14.23 -0.60
CA GLU A 521 -13.72 -14.38 -0.14
C GLU A 521 -12.99 -15.47 -0.94
N GLN A 522 -13.72 -16.43 -1.52
CA GLN A 522 -13.14 -17.38 -2.48
C GLN A 522 -12.65 -16.69 -3.76
N ILE A 523 -13.35 -15.65 -4.24
CA ILE A 523 -12.89 -14.85 -5.39
C ILE A 523 -11.60 -14.10 -5.05
N LEU A 524 -11.51 -13.54 -3.85
CA LEU A 524 -10.28 -12.87 -3.41
C LEU A 524 -9.13 -13.85 -3.20
N LEU A 525 -9.42 -15.02 -2.62
CA LEU A 525 -8.46 -16.11 -2.47
C LEU A 525 -7.92 -16.55 -3.84
N HIS A 526 -8.80 -16.75 -4.81
CA HIS A 526 -8.43 -17.04 -6.19
C HIS A 526 -7.49 -15.95 -6.75
N ASN A 527 -7.88 -14.68 -6.67
CA ASN A 527 -7.10 -13.59 -7.23
C ASN A 527 -5.72 -13.47 -6.56
N ALA A 528 -5.63 -13.61 -5.23
CA ALA A 528 -4.38 -13.58 -4.50
C ALA A 528 -3.45 -14.75 -4.89
N LEU A 529 -4.02 -15.95 -5.00
CA LEU A 529 -3.28 -17.14 -5.41
C LEU A 529 -2.79 -17.02 -6.86
N SER A 530 -3.61 -16.48 -7.75
CA SER A 530 -3.25 -16.21 -9.14
C SER A 530 -2.12 -15.19 -9.22
N VAL A 531 -2.19 -14.08 -8.50
CA VAL A 531 -1.10 -13.09 -8.42
C VAL A 531 0.20 -13.74 -7.92
N LEU A 532 0.13 -14.59 -6.88
CA LEU A 532 1.28 -15.32 -6.35
C LEU A 532 1.86 -16.32 -7.37
N ASN A 533 0.99 -17.02 -8.10
CA ASN A 533 1.38 -17.94 -9.17
C ASN A 533 2.14 -17.22 -10.31
N HIS A 534 1.66 -16.04 -10.71
CA HIS A 534 2.36 -15.22 -11.71
C HIS A 534 3.74 -14.79 -11.19
N VAL A 535 3.82 -14.31 -9.94
CA VAL A 535 5.10 -13.94 -9.32
C VAL A 535 6.07 -15.14 -9.30
N ALA A 536 5.60 -16.33 -8.94
CA ALA A 536 6.42 -17.55 -8.94
C ALA A 536 6.89 -17.97 -10.35
N CYS A 537 6.05 -17.75 -11.37
CA CYS A 537 6.39 -18.04 -12.76
C CYS A 537 7.49 -17.10 -13.29
N SER A 538 7.48 -15.83 -12.86
CA SER A 538 8.38 -14.78 -13.33
C SER A 538 9.76 -14.76 -12.68
N VAL A 539 10.04 -15.63 -11.70
CA VAL A 539 11.31 -15.66 -10.95
C VAL A 539 11.98 -17.03 -11.02
N ASP A 540 13.24 -17.12 -10.60
CA ASP A 540 14.03 -18.35 -10.55
C ASP A 540 14.84 -18.45 -9.23
N GLY A 541 15.72 -19.45 -9.13
CA GLY A 541 16.77 -19.54 -8.11
C GLY A 541 16.32 -19.25 -6.67
N GLN A 542 16.91 -18.21 -6.07
CA GLN A 542 16.76 -17.88 -4.65
C GLN A 542 15.36 -17.34 -4.31
N GLU A 543 14.72 -16.66 -5.25
CA GLU A 543 13.40 -16.07 -5.13
C GLU A 543 12.33 -17.17 -5.02
N LYS A 544 12.41 -18.23 -5.84
CA LYS A 544 11.53 -19.41 -5.68
C LYS A 544 11.75 -20.11 -4.35
N LEU A 545 13.01 -20.26 -3.91
CA LEU A 545 13.33 -20.82 -2.59
C LEU A 545 12.79 -19.95 -1.46
N PHE A 546 12.82 -18.62 -1.62
CA PHE A 546 12.18 -17.69 -0.69
C PHE A 546 10.68 -17.92 -0.61
N ILE A 547 9.96 -17.93 -1.76
CA ILE A 547 8.51 -18.19 -1.81
C ILE A 547 8.15 -19.50 -1.08
N GLY A 548 8.90 -20.57 -1.33
CA GLY A 548 8.71 -21.85 -0.65
C GLY A 548 8.99 -21.78 0.85
N ARG A 549 10.03 -21.04 1.28
CA ARG A 549 10.42 -20.88 2.69
C ARG A 549 9.47 -20.04 3.52
N VAL A 550 8.78 -19.07 2.92
CA VAL A 550 7.81 -18.23 3.63
C VAL A 550 6.41 -18.85 3.73
N GLY A 551 6.22 -20.09 3.26
CA GLY A 551 5.02 -20.88 3.52
C GLY A 551 4.08 -21.10 2.33
N ALA A 552 4.50 -20.80 1.09
CA ALA A 552 3.63 -20.92 -0.07
C ALA A 552 3.23 -22.38 -0.38
N ILE A 553 4.13 -23.35 -0.14
CA ILE A 553 3.84 -24.78 -0.35
C ILE A 553 2.75 -25.24 0.61
N GLU A 554 2.90 -24.94 1.90
CA GLU A 554 1.97 -25.30 2.98
C GLU A 554 0.58 -24.72 2.71
N ILE A 555 0.53 -23.47 2.26
CA ILE A 555 -0.71 -22.79 1.91
C ILE A 555 -1.40 -23.47 0.74
N ALA A 556 -0.69 -23.70 -0.37
CA ALA A 556 -1.27 -24.33 -1.55
C ALA A 556 -1.76 -25.75 -1.23
N MET A 557 -0.99 -26.51 -0.45
CA MET A 557 -1.37 -27.83 0.05
C MET A 557 -2.58 -27.78 0.98
N GLY A 558 -2.67 -26.78 1.85
CA GLY A 558 -3.83 -26.53 2.70
C GLY A 558 -5.11 -26.24 1.89
N ILE A 559 -5.00 -25.46 0.81
CA ILE A 559 -6.11 -25.19 -0.13
C ILE A 559 -6.56 -26.51 -0.76
N ILE A 560 -5.64 -27.27 -1.35
CA ILE A 560 -5.96 -28.52 -2.04
C ILE A 560 -6.65 -29.50 -1.09
N ARG A 561 -6.09 -29.72 0.11
CA ARG A 561 -6.70 -30.57 1.14
C ARG A 561 -8.09 -30.13 1.55
N ARG A 562 -8.29 -28.82 1.71
CA ARG A 562 -9.61 -28.26 2.03
C ARG A 562 -10.65 -28.63 0.97
N PHE A 563 -10.30 -28.50 -0.30
CA PHE A 563 -11.22 -28.82 -1.41
C PHE A 563 -11.37 -30.32 -1.64
N LEU A 564 -10.34 -31.12 -1.36
CA LEU A 564 -10.42 -32.58 -1.30
C LEU A 564 -11.42 -33.07 -0.24
N MET A 565 -11.35 -32.53 0.98
CA MET A 565 -12.30 -32.84 2.05
C MET A 565 -13.75 -32.50 1.65
N LYS A 566 -13.93 -31.41 0.90
CA LYS A 566 -15.23 -30.99 0.34
C LYS A 566 -15.62 -31.75 -0.94
N LYS A 567 -14.75 -32.60 -1.48
CA LYS A 567 -14.92 -33.30 -2.77
C LYS A 567 -15.33 -32.36 -3.92
N THR A 568 -14.84 -31.12 -3.89
CA THR A 568 -15.22 -30.08 -4.85
C THR A 568 -14.00 -29.64 -5.65
N SER A 569 -14.01 -29.86 -6.96
CA SER A 569 -13.00 -29.31 -7.88
C SER A 569 -13.43 -27.91 -8.32
N CYS A 570 -12.51 -26.95 -8.29
CA CYS A 570 -12.70 -25.60 -8.81
C CYS A 570 -11.37 -25.00 -9.26
N GLU A 571 -11.42 -23.87 -9.98
CA GLU A 571 -10.25 -23.16 -10.53
C GLU A 571 -9.19 -22.86 -9.46
N ILE A 572 -9.58 -22.60 -8.20
CA ILE A 572 -8.65 -22.36 -7.09
C ILE A 572 -7.70 -23.55 -6.87
N VAL A 573 -8.21 -24.79 -6.99
CA VAL A 573 -7.41 -26.00 -6.85
C VAL A 573 -6.42 -26.13 -8.02
N GLU A 574 -6.86 -25.82 -9.24
CA GLU A 574 -6.00 -25.84 -10.42
C GLU A 574 -4.88 -24.80 -10.35
N VAL A 575 -5.19 -23.57 -9.90
CA VAL A 575 -4.18 -22.52 -9.67
C VAL A 575 -3.24 -22.92 -8.54
N ALA A 576 -3.71 -23.58 -7.47
CA ALA A 576 -2.85 -24.07 -6.39
C ALA A 576 -1.82 -25.09 -6.89
N TRP A 577 -2.24 -26.05 -7.72
CA TRP A 577 -1.31 -26.99 -8.34
C TRP A 577 -0.37 -26.32 -9.35
N THR A 578 -0.85 -25.31 -10.09
CA THR A 578 0.01 -24.52 -10.99
C THR A 578 1.09 -23.76 -10.21
N LEU A 579 0.72 -23.16 -9.06
CA LEU A 579 1.67 -22.50 -8.17
C LEU A 579 2.71 -23.49 -7.66
N LEU A 580 2.28 -24.66 -7.17
CA LEU A 580 3.19 -25.71 -6.70
C LEU A 580 4.13 -26.16 -7.83
N TRP A 581 3.64 -26.30 -9.06
CA TRP A 581 4.46 -26.64 -10.22
C TRP A 581 5.53 -25.56 -10.49
N ASN A 582 5.15 -24.29 -10.49
CA ASN A 582 6.08 -23.17 -10.73
C ASN A 582 7.14 -23.02 -9.62
N ILE A 583 6.77 -23.18 -8.34
CA ILE A 583 7.70 -23.01 -7.22
C ILE A 583 8.64 -24.20 -7.03
N THR A 584 8.33 -25.39 -7.59
CA THR A 584 9.18 -26.59 -7.51
C THR A 584 10.12 -26.71 -8.71
N ASP A 585 9.85 -25.98 -9.78
CA ASP A 585 10.69 -25.94 -10.98
C ASP A 585 12.11 -25.46 -10.64
N GLU A 586 13.11 -26.26 -11.01
CA GLU A 586 14.54 -26.06 -10.74
C GLU A 586 14.91 -25.83 -9.25
N THR A 587 14.08 -26.31 -8.31
CA THR A 587 14.29 -26.08 -6.86
C THR A 587 14.15 -27.37 -6.03
N PRO A 588 15.23 -28.17 -5.92
CA PRO A 588 15.20 -29.47 -5.21
C PRO A 588 14.68 -29.41 -3.78
N GLU A 589 14.95 -28.33 -3.05
CA GLU A 589 14.49 -28.13 -1.67
C GLU A 589 12.97 -27.93 -1.60
N ASN A 590 12.37 -27.22 -2.56
CA ASN A 590 10.93 -27.06 -2.63
C ASN A 590 10.26 -28.38 -3.06
N CYS A 591 10.86 -29.15 -3.98
CA CYS A 591 10.41 -30.51 -4.30
C CYS A 591 10.40 -31.41 -3.05
N ARG A 592 11.48 -31.35 -2.24
CA ARG A 592 11.58 -32.10 -0.98
C ARG A 592 10.47 -31.69 -0.01
N ARG A 593 10.28 -30.38 0.22
CA ARG A 593 9.25 -29.85 1.12
C ARG A 593 7.83 -30.26 0.71
N PHE A 594 7.55 -30.34 -0.59
CA PHE A 594 6.26 -30.85 -1.08
C PHE A 594 6.03 -32.31 -0.67
N ILE A 595 7.05 -33.18 -0.79
CA ILE A 595 6.91 -34.61 -0.49
C ILE A 595 6.99 -34.87 1.02
N GLU A 596 8.09 -34.48 1.66
CA GLU A 596 8.46 -34.88 3.01
C GLU A 596 7.64 -34.10 4.07
N ASP A 597 7.57 -32.77 3.94
CA ASP A 597 6.92 -31.93 4.96
C ASP A 597 5.39 -31.86 4.77
N ASN A 598 4.93 -32.12 3.54
CA ASN A 598 3.54 -31.86 3.14
C ASN A 598 2.83 -33.07 2.53
N ASP A 599 3.36 -34.30 2.62
CA ASP A 599 2.69 -35.53 2.18
C ASP A 599 2.09 -35.41 0.76
N GLY A 600 2.82 -34.74 -0.13
CA GLY A 600 2.31 -34.30 -1.43
C GLY A 600 1.88 -35.43 -2.35
N LEU A 601 2.52 -36.59 -2.22
CA LEU A 601 2.22 -37.78 -3.01
C LEU A 601 0.89 -38.44 -2.61
N GLN A 602 0.55 -38.45 -1.32
CA GLN A 602 -0.76 -38.93 -0.89
C GLN A 602 -1.88 -38.00 -1.38
N VAL A 603 -1.66 -36.68 -1.29
CA VAL A 603 -2.61 -35.68 -1.80
C VAL A 603 -2.81 -35.81 -3.31
N PHE A 604 -1.73 -36.08 -4.07
CA PHE A 604 -1.81 -36.39 -5.49
C PHE A 604 -2.72 -37.60 -5.77
N HIS A 605 -2.58 -38.70 -5.02
CA HIS A 605 -3.45 -39.87 -5.16
C HIS A 605 -4.91 -39.55 -4.90
N ASP A 606 -5.19 -38.87 -3.79
CA ASP A 606 -6.55 -38.51 -3.40
C ASP A 606 -7.20 -37.60 -4.46
N CYS A 607 -6.44 -36.66 -5.03
CA CYS A 607 -6.88 -35.84 -6.16
C CYS A 607 -7.17 -36.68 -7.40
N LEU A 608 -6.28 -37.61 -7.77
CA LEU A 608 -6.45 -38.42 -8.96
C LEU A 608 -7.64 -39.38 -8.84
N ASP A 609 -7.90 -39.94 -7.66
CA ASP A 609 -9.05 -40.79 -7.40
C ASP A 609 -10.38 -40.05 -7.51
N LEU A 610 -10.42 -38.76 -7.13
CA LEU A 610 -11.62 -37.94 -7.22
C LEU A 610 -11.80 -37.23 -8.57
N TRP A 611 -10.70 -36.83 -9.22
CA TRP A 611 -10.71 -35.84 -10.31
C TRP A 611 -9.88 -36.28 -11.54
N ALA A 612 -9.74 -37.59 -11.79
CA ALA A 612 -9.04 -38.12 -12.98
C ALA A 612 -9.61 -37.65 -14.33
N ASP A 613 -10.85 -37.17 -14.37
CA ASP A 613 -11.50 -36.59 -15.56
C ASP A 613 -11.10 -35.13 -15.80
N LYS A 614 -10.56 -34.43 -14.80
CA LYS A 614 -10.12 -33.03 -14.89
C LYS A 614 -8.74 -32.93 -15.52
N ARG A 615 -8.72 -32.84 -16.85
CA ARG A 615 -7.49 -32.85 -17.65
C ARG A 615 -6.44 -31.83 -17.19
N ASP A 616 -6.80 -30.55 -17.07
CA ASP A 616 -5.85 -29.48 -16.74
C ASP A 616 -5.28 -29.63 -15.34
N LEU A 617 -6.11 -30.04 -14.39
CA LEU A 617 -5.68 -30.39 -13.03
C LEU A 617 -4.68 -31.54 -13.03
N VAL A 618 -4.98 -32.64 -13.73
CA VAL A 618 -4.08 -33.80 -13.83
C VAL A 618 -2.76 -33.43 -14.52
N ARG A 619 -2.83 -32.60 -15.57
CA ARG A 619 -1.64 -32.06 -16.24
C ARG A 619 -0.75 -31.27 -15.28
N ASN A 620 -1.32 -30.34 -14.52
CA ASN A 620 -0.58 -29.54 -13.54
C ASN A 620 0.08 -30.41 -12.45
N MET A 621 -0.66 -31.40 -11.94
CA MET A 621 -0.14 -32.37 -10.97
C MET A 621 1.05 -33.15 -11.53
N LEU A 622 0.95 -33.63 -12.77
CA LEU A 622 2.05 -34.35 -13.43
C LEU A 622 3.23 -33.44 -13.78
N GLY A 623 2.98 -32.17 -14.12
CA GLY A 623 4.05 -31.18 -14.32
C GLY A 623 4.91 -31.03 -13.07
N LEU A 624 4.29 -30.89 -11.89
CA LEU A 624 4.99 -30.86 -10.62
C LEU A 624 5.78 -32.15 -10.36
N LEU A 625 5.15 -33.32 -10.55
CA LEU A 625 5.84 -34.60 -10.35
C LEU A 625 6.97 -34.82 -11.36
N GLY A 626 6.89 -34.20 -12.54
CA GLY A 626 8.01 -34.08 -13.48
C GLY A 626 9.21 -33.40 -12.82
N ASN A 627 9.02 -32.21 -12.24
CA ASN A 627 10.08 -31.50 -11.52
C ASN A 627 10.66 -32.32 -10.35
N VAL A 628 9.81 -33.06 -9.63
CA VAL A 628 10.26 -34.00 -8.58
C VAL A 628 11.12 -35.11 -9.17
N ALA A 629 10.68 -35.71 -10.30
CA ALA A 629 11.39 -36.78 -10.96
C ALA A 629 12.75 -36.34 -11.52
N GLU A 630 12.93 -35.06 -11.83
CA GLU A 630 14.23 -34.52 -12.23
C GLU A 630 15.25 -34.50 -11.07
N VAL A 631 14.79 -34.51 -9.82
CA VAL A 631 15.64 -34.55 -8.63
C VAL A 631 15.96 -36.00 -8.27
N GLN A 632 17.15 -36.46 -8.66
CA GLN A 632 17.59 -37.86 -8.45
C GLN A 632 17.36 -38.37 -7.01
N LEU A 633 17.68 -37.55 -6.00
CA LEU A 633 17.54 -37.93 -4.59
C LEU A 633 16.09 -38.18 -4.17
N LEU A 634 15.08 -37.66 -4.88
CA LEU A 634 13.66 -37.79 -4.54
C LEU A 634 12.94 -38.88 -5.33
N ARG A 635 13.53 -39.40 -6.42
CA ARG A 635 12.90 -40.39 -7.30
C ARG A 635 12.41 -41.64 -6.57
N HIS A 636 13.11 -42.06 -5.52
CA HIS A 636 12.75 -43.22 -4.72
C HIS A 636 11.34 -43.11 -4.08
N TYR A 637 10.84 -41.89 -3.82
CA TYR A 637 9.47 -41.69 -3.34
C TYR A 637 8.41 -41.98 -4.41
N LEU A 638 8.75 -41.80 -5.70
CA LEU A 638 7.86 -42.07 -6.84
C LEU A 638 7.80 -43.56 -7.19
N VAL A 639 8.80 -44.33 -6.75
CA VAL A 639 8.98 -45.75 -7.04
C VAL A 639 8.26 -46.56 -5.95
N THR A 640 6.92 -46.57 -5.99
CA THR A 640 6.07 -47.44 -5.16
C THR A 640 4.98 -48.12 -6.03
N PRO A 641 4.42 -49.27 -5.62
CA PRO A 641 3.47 -50.01 -6.46
C PRO A 641 2.25 -49.15 -6.83
N GLN A 642 1.80 -48.33 -5.90
CA GLN A 642 0.65 -47.46 -6.06
C GLN A 642 0.91 -46.33 -7.07
N HIS A 643 2.07 -45.66 -6.99
CA HIS A 643 2.45 -44.60 -7.93
C HIS A 643 2.68 -45.16 -9.34
N MET A 644 3.44 -46.25 -9.44
CA MET A 644 3.81 -46.84 -10.72
C MET A 644 2.58 -47.31 -11.50
N GLU A 645 1.60 -47.92 -10.84
CA GLU A 645 0.36 -48.33 -11.53
C GLU A 645 -0.39 -47.13 -12.11
N LYS A 646 -0.51 -46.03 -11.36
CA LYS A 646 -1.15 -44.79 -11.87
C LYS A 646 -0.39 -44.21 -13.06
N PHE A 647 0.93 -44.13 -12.99
CA PHE A 647 1.75 -43.61 -14.10
C PHE A 647 1.62 -44.47 -15.35
N ARG A 648 1.64 -45.80 -15.21
CA ARG A 648 1.46 -46.74 -16.32
C ARG A 648 0.10 -46.62 -16.99
N ILE A 649 -0.96 -46.35 -16.22
CA ILE A 649 -2.29 -46.06 -16.78
C ILE A 649 -2.27 -44.73 -17.54
N LEU A 650 -1.66 -43.68 -16.96
CA LEU A 650 -1.67 -42.33 -17.53
C LEU A 650 -0.81 -42.21 -18.80
N VAL A 651 0.34 -42.88 -18.88
CA VAL A 651 1.21 -42.84 -20.09
C VAL A 651 0.53 -43.49 -21.31
N LYS A 652 -0.35 -44.47 -21.07
CA LYS A 652 -1.13 -45.15 -22.11
C LYS A 652 -2.43 -44.44 -22.47
N ARG A 653 -2.78 -43.36 -21.78
CA ARG A 653 -4.04 -42.64 -21.97
C ARG A 653 -3.98 -41.88 -23.30
N SER A 654 -4.27 -42.56 -24.40
CA SER A 654 -4.39 -41.96 -25.74
C SER A 654 -5.85 -41.64 -26.04
N GLN A 655 -6.26 -40.40 -25.74
CA GLN A 655 -7.48 -39.86 -26.34
C GLN A 655 -7.12 -39.22 -27.68
N GLN A 656 -7.92 -39.45 -28.72
CA GLN A 656 -7.73 -38.81 -30.02
C GLN A 656 -7.62 -37.29 -29.82
N ASN A 657 -6.41 -36.74 -30.06
CA ASN A 657 -6.02 -35.32 -30.03
C ASN A 657 -5.44 -34.71 -28.74
N ASP A 658 -5.13 -35.48 -27.68
CA ASP A 658 -4.49 -34.95 -26.47
C ASP A 658 -3.29 -35.80 -25.98
N ILE A 659 -2.11 -35.18 -25.99
CA ILE A 659 -0.83 -35.82 -25.61
C ILE A 659 -0.24 -35.26 -24.30
N GLU A 660 -0.84 -34.27 -23.65
CA GLU A 660 -0.17 -33.56 -22.56
C GLU A 660 0.00 -34.42 -21.30
N ILE A 661 -1.05 -35.13 -20.90
CA ILE A 661 -0.99 -36.10 -19.78
C ILE A 661 0.02 -37.21 -20.06
N PRO A 662 -0.06 -37.96 -21.19
CA PRO A 662 0.88 -39.04 -21.45
C PRO A 662 2.32 -38.54 -21.67
N TYR A 663 2.52 -37.34 -22.22
CA TYR A 663 3.83 -36.72 -22.35
C TYR A 663 4.49 -36.43 -21.00
N ASN A 664 3.80 -35.74 -20.09
CA ASN A 664 4.33 -35.44 -18.74
C ASN A 664 4.58 -36.73 -17.96
N CYS A 665 3.65 -37.68 -18.02
CA CYS A 665 3.81 -38.98 -17.37
C CYS A 665 5.02 -39.76 -17.93
N GLY A 666 5.21 -39.74 -19.26
CA GLY A 666 6.37 -40.33 -19.91
C GLY A 666 7.69 -39.73 -19.42
N GLY A 667 7.73 -38.42 -19.17
CA GLY A 667 8.91 -37.73 -18.63
C GLY A 667 9.25 -38.15 -17.19
N ILE A 668 8.22 -38.32 -16.34
CA ILE A 668 8.39 -38.87 -14.98
C ILE A 668 9.00 -40.27 -15.06
N LEU A 669 8.39 -41.15 -15.86
CA LEU A 669 8.83 -42.53 -16.00
C LEU A 669 10.22 -42.64 -16.65
N ALA A 670 10.56 -41.78 -17.62
CA ALA A 670 11.88 -41.73 -18.24
C ALA A 670 12.97 -41.35 -17.22
N ASN A 671 12.70 -40.35 -16.37
CA ASN A 671 13.59 -39.98 -15.28
C ASN A 671 13.80 -41.13 -14.29
N ILE A 672 12.73 -41.84 -13.89
CA ILE A 672 12.83 -43.01 -13.00
C ILE A 672 13.62 -44.15 -13.67
N LEU A 673 13.41 -44.41 -14.97
CA LEU A 673 14.16 -45.43 -15.72
C LEU A 673 15.66 -45.13 -15.79
N SER A 674 16.04 -43.84 -15.81
CA SER A 674 17.44 -43.42 -15.92
C SER A 674 18.30 -43.80 -14.70
N ASP A 675 17.70 -44.09 -13.53
CA ASP A 675 18.43 -44.54 -12.34
C ASP A 675 18.94 -45.99 -12.44
N GLY A 676 18.48 -46.75 -13.45
CA GLY A 676 18.86 -48.15 -13.64
C GLY A 676 18.13 -49.11 -12.69
N VAL A 677 18.39 -50.41 -12.86
CA VAL A 677 17.65 -51.50 -12.18
C VAL A 677 17.74 -51.41 -10.65
N GLU A 678 18.89 -50.96 -10.14
CA GLU A 678 19.19 -50.96 -8.70
C GLU A 678 18.30 -50.01 -7.89
N ALA A 679 17.79 -48.93 -8.51
CA ALA A 679 16.89 -47.98 -7.87
C ALA A 679 15.42 -48.45 -7.82
N TRP A 680 15.07 -49.55 -8.50
CA TRP A 680 13.72 -50.07 -8.56
C TRP A 680 13.44 -51.01 -7.39
N THR A 681 13.17 -50.43 -6.23
CA THR A 681 12.97 -51.14 -4.95
C THR A 681 11.67 -51.95 -4.87
N ILE A 682 10.77 -51.81 -5.84
CA ILE A 682 9.40 -52.32 -5.76
C ILE A 682 9.27 -53.78 -6.20
N SER A 683 9.79 -54.17 -7.38
CA SER A 683 9.67 -55.56 -7.85
C SER A 683 10.34 -55.85 -9.20
N SER A 684 11.47 -56.56 -9.19
CA SER A 684 12.10 -57.29 -10.32
C SER A 684 12.46 -56.52 -11.60
N SER A 685 13.48 -56.98 -12.32
CA SER A 685 13.86 -56.45 -13.65
C SER A 685 12.72 -56.48 -14.69
N ILE A 686 11.65 -57.24 -14.43
CA ILE A 686 10.48 -57.39 -15.32
C ILE A 686 9.61 -56.13 -15.33
N GLU A 687 9.39 -55.49 -14.19
CA GLU A 687 8.54 -54.30 -14.10
C GLU A 687 9.19 -53.10 -14.79
N GLN A 688 10.50 -52.93 -14.60
CA GLN A 688 11.28 -51.93 -15.32
C GLN A 688 11.23 -52.15 -16.84
N TYR A 689 11.37 -53.41 -17.29
CA TYR A 689 11.26 -53.75 -18.71
C TYR A 689 9.88 -53.40 -19.27
N ILE A 690 8.81 -53.73 -18.54
CA ILE A 690 7.43 -53.40 -18.94
C ILE A 690 7.26 -51.88 -19.08
N VAL A 691 7.66 -51.10 -18.07
CA VAL A 691 7.57 -49.63 -18.12
C VAL A 691 8.38 -49.07 -19.29
N ASN A 692 9.57 -49.59 -19.53
CA ASN A 692 10.39 -49.21 -20.67
C ASN A 692 9.67 -49.43 -22.02
N GLN A 693 9.03 -50.59 -22.20
CA GLN A 693 8.24 -50.86 -23.41
C GLN A 693 7.01 -49.95 -23.51
N GLU A 694 6.30 -49.73 -22.41
CA GLU A 694 5.08 -48.91 -22.41
C GLU A 694 5.35 -47.46 -22.81
N ILE A 695 6.46 -46.86 -22.38
CA ILE A 695 6.87 -45.52 -22.83
C ILE A 695 7.23 -45.55 -24.33
N TYR A 696 8.00 -46.56 -24.75
CA TYR A 696 8.44 -46.70 -26.13
C TYR A 696 7.27 -46.87 -27.11
N ASP A 697 6.24 -47.64 -26.73
CA ASP A 697 5.05 -47.85 -27.53
C ASP A 697 4.14 -46.62 -27.53
N ALA A 698 3.96 -45.99 -26.36
CA ALA A 698 3.11 -44.79 -26.26
C ALA A 698 3.64 -43.62 -27.09
N THR A 699 4.93 -43.32 -26.98
CA THR A 699 5.61 -42.21 -27.70
C THR A 699 5.46 -42.30 -29.22
N GLN A 700 5.47 -43.51 -29.77
CA GLN A 700 5.28 -43.73 -31.21
C GLN A 700 3.89 -43.37 -31.72
N THR A 701 2.90 -43.26 -30.83
CA THR A 701 1.52 -42.88 -31.21
C THR A 701 1.28 -41.38 -31.19
N TRP A 702 2.22 -40.58 -30.68
CA TRP A 702 2.04 -39.15 -30.48
C TRP A 702 2.35 -38.35 -31.75
N ASP A 703 1.50 -37.36 -32.03
CA ASP A 703 1.68 -36.42 -33.15
C ASP A 703 2.81 -35.41 -32.85
N LEU A 704 3.84 -35.41 -33.69
CA LEU A 704 5.00 -34.53 -33.60
C LEU A 704 4.67 -33.05 -33.86
N HIS A 705 3.57 -32.74 -34.53
CA HIS A 705 3.17 -31.35 -34.82
C HIS A 705 2.25 -30.76 -33.74
N LYS A 706 1.88 -31.56 -32.75
CA LYS A 706 0.99 -31.11 -31.68
C LYS A 706 1.73 -30.19 -30.71
N SER A 707 1.24 -28.96 -30.56
CA SER A 707 1.71 -28.03 -29.53
C SER A 707 1.27 -28.46 -28.13
N ARG A 708 2.06 -28.07 -27.12
CA ARG A 708 1.79 -28.31 -25.70
C ARG A 708 1.84 -27.01 -24.91
N THR A 709 1.12 -26.96 -23.81
CA THR A 709 1.10 -25.84 -22.83
C THR A 709 2.28 -25.89 -21.85
N ILE A 710 3.47 -26.25 -22.33
CA ILE A 710 4.71 -26.35 -21.53
C ILE A 710 5.76 -25.42 -22.14
N ASN A 711 6.37 -24.60 -21.29
CA ASN A 711 7.37 -23.62 -21.68
C ASN A 711 8.70 -23.91 -20.98
N TYR A 712 9.63 -24.60 -21.66
CA TYR A 712 10.93 -24.91 -21.06
C TYR A 712 11.82 -23.67 -21.02
N ARG A 713 12.40 -23.40 -19.85
CA ARG A 713 13.47 -22.40 -19.65
C ARG A 713 14.84 -22.99 -19.92
N SER A 714 15.04 -24.24 -19.50
CA SER A 714 16.21 -25.05 -19.83
C SER A 714 15.78 -26.41 -20.40
N LEU A 715 16.58 -26.97 -21.31
CA LEU A 715 16.43 -28.33 -21.81
C LEU A 715 17.36 -29.31 -21.10
N ALA A 716 18.21 -28.85 -20.17
CA ALA A 716 19.16 -29.67 -19.45
C ALA A 716 18.54 -30.95 -18.84
N PRO A 717 17.32 -30.93 -18.25
CA PRO A 717 16.69 -32.15 -17.76
C PRO A 717 16.39 -33.20 -18.85
N ILE A 718 15.93 -32.76 -20.03
CA ILE A 718 15.66 -33.64 -21.16
C ILE A 718 16.97 -34.13 -21.78
N LEU A 719 17.94 -33.23 -21.96
CA LEU A 719 19.24 -33.53 -22.55
C LEU A 719 20.02 -34.59 -21.76
N ARG A 720 19.93 -34.57 -20.42
CA ARG A 720 20.55 -35.60 -19.56
C ARG A 720 20.06 -37.02 -19.83
N LEU A 721 18.87 -37.18 -20.43
CA LEU A 721 18.29 -38.47 -20.77
C LEU A 721 18.75 -39.01 -22.14
N LEU A 722 19.44 -38.18 -22.95
CA LEU A 722 20.05 -38.59 -24.23
C LEU A 722 21.38 -39.32 -24.00
N ASN A 723 21.32 -40.49 -23.36
CA ASN A 723 22.48 -41.34 -23.09
C ASN A 723 22.24 -42.74 -23.67
N GLU A 724 23.12 -43.22 -24.55
CA GLU A 724 23.00 -44.51 -25.21
C GLU A 724 23.02 -45.73 -24.27
N ASN A 725 23.40 -45.53 -23.01
CA ASN A 725 23.40 -46.58 -21.98
C ASN A 725 22.08 -46.63 -21.18
N PHE A 726 21.14 -45.71 -21.42
CA PHE A 726 19.85 -45.69 -20.76
C PHE A 726 18.82 -46.58 -21.46
N PRO A 727 17.73 -46.99 -20.78
CA PRO A 727 16.67 -47.79 -21.38
C PRO A 727 16.04 -47.11 -22.61
N THR A 728 15.68 -47.91 -23.62
CA THR A 728 15.22 -47.39 -24.93
C THR A 728 13.98 -46.50 -24.86
N GLY A 729 13.05 -46.76 -23.94
CA GLY A 729 11.88 -45.93 -23.70
C GLY A 729 12.24 -44.54 -23.16
N CYS A 730 13.26 -44.46 -22.30
CA CYS A 730 13.80 -43.19 -21.81
C CYS A 730 14.38 -42.35 -22.96
N ILE A 731 15.24 -42.96 -23.78
CA ILE A 731 15.84 -42.29 -24.93
C ILE A 731 14.77 -41.88 -25.95
N MET A 732 13.82 -42.78 -26.24
CA MET A 732 12.71 -42.51 -27.17
C MET A 732 11.89 -41.28 -26.73
N TRP A 733 11.51 -41.19 -25.45
CA TRP A 733 10.80 -40.01 -24.93
C TRP A 733 11.63 -38.73 -25.08
N ALA A 734 12.90 -38.78 -24.70
CA ALA A 734 13.79 -37.61 -24.76
C ALA A 734 14.00 -37.12 -26.20
N VAL A 735 14.28 -38.03 -27.14
CA VAL A 735 14.44 -37.68 -28.55
C VAL A 735 13.12 -37.17 -29.13
N TRP A 736 11.99 -37.83 -28.85
CA TRP A 736 10.68 -37.37 -29.32
C TRP A 736 10.37 -35.96 -28.81
N ALA A 737 10.65 -35.65 -27.54
CA ALA A 737 10.47 -34.33 -26.96
C ALA A 737 11.28 -33.27 -27.72
N MET A 738 12.56 -33.56 -28.00
CA MET A 738 13.45 -32.68 -28.75
C MET A 738 12.97 -32.46 -30.19
N THR A 739 12.56 -33.52 -30.89
CA THR A 739 12.02 -33.44 -32.25
C THR A 739 10.74 -32.63 -32.28
N ASN A 740 9.80 -32.85 -31.35
CA ASN A 740 8.57 -32.09 -31.30
C ASN A 740 8.82 -30.62 -30.98
N LEU A 741 9.61 -30.28 -29.95
CA LEU A 741 9.90 -28.89 -29.56
C LEU A 741 10.53 -28.10 -30.73
N THR A 742 11.51 -28.69 -31.41
CA THR A 742 12.15 -28.09 -32.59
C THR A 742 11.24 -28.04 -33.83
N THR A 743 10.15 -28.81 -33.84
CA THR A 743 9.16 -28.79 -34.93
C THR A 743 8.08 -27.74 -34.69
N VAL A 744 7.55 -27.63 -33.47
CA VAL A 744 6.38 -26.79 -33.16
C VAL A 744 6.74 -25.33 -32.87
N LEU A 745 7.92 -25.09 -32.30
CA LEU A 745 8.42 -23.74 -32.01
C LEU A 745 9.94 -23.67 -32.26
N PRO A 746 10.37 -23.79 -33.53
CA PRO A 746 11.79 -23.87 -33.90
C PRO A 746 12.60 -22.66 -33.43
N GLU A 747 12.03 -21.46 -33.51
CA GLU A 747 12.73 -20.21 -33.20
C GLU A 747 13.29 -20.18 -31.77
N LYS A 748 12.48 -20.60 -30.79
CA LYS A 748 12.90 -20.73 -29.40
C LYS A 748 13.76 -21.97 -29.19
N TYR A 749 13.24 -23.14 -29.56
CA TYR A 749 13.83 -24.39 -29.09
C TYR A 749 15.06 -24.82 -29.88
N CYS A 750 15.19 -24.55 -31.19
CA CYS A 750 16.44 -24.81 -31.90
C CYS A 750 17.60 -23.99 -31.30
N THR A 751 17.33 -22.74 -30.92
CA THR A 751 18.29 -21.87 -30.24
C THR A 751 18.71 -22.45 -28.88
N LEU A 752 17.74 -22.90 -28.06
CA LEU A 752 18.00 -23.45 -26.73
C LEU A 752 18.74 -24.79 -26.79
N VAL A 753 18.43 -25.66 -27.75
CA VAL A 753 19.16 -26.92 -27.96
C VAL A 753 20.63 -26.65 -28.26
N ARG A 754 20.93 -25.62 -29.05
CA ARG A 754 22.30 -25.23 -29.38
C ARG A 754 23.05 -24.64 -28.19
N SER A 755 22.45 -23.69 -27.50
CA SER A 755 23.09 -23.03 -26.35
C SER A 755 23.44 -24.02 -25.24
N GLU A 756 22.67 -25.11 -25.11
CA GLU A 756 22.89 -26.16 -24.11
C GLU A 756 23.64 -27.41 -24.64
N ASN A 757 24.31 -27.30 -25.80
CA ASN A 757 25.10 -28.39 -26.41
C ASN A 757 24.30 -29.66 -26.78
N GLY A 758 22.99 -29.56 -26.95
CA GLY A 758 22.12 -30.69 -27.29
C GLY A 758 22.34 -31.26 -28.69
N GLU A 759 22.90 -30.50 -29.63
CA GLU A 759 23.26 -31.00 -30.97
C GLU A 759 24.24 -32.18 -30.92
N ILE A 760 25.22 -32.12 -30.01
CA ILE A 760 26.24 -33.16 -29.85
C ILE A 760 25.57 -34.44 -29.34
N LEU A 761 24.70 -34.33 -28.34
CA LEU A 761 23.97 -35.46 -27.76
C LEU A 761 23.01 -36.08 -28.78
N LEU A 762 22.27 -35.27 -29.53
CA LEU A 762 21.40 -35.75 -30.60
C LEU A 762 22.20 -36.45 -31.71
N SER A 763 23.38 -35.93 -32.07
CA SER A 763 24.26 -36.57 -33.05
C SER A 763 24.76 -37.94 -32.57
N GLN A 764 25.15 -38.04 -31.31
CA GLN A 764 25.55 -39.33 -30.71
C GLN A 764 24.44 -40.36 -30.82
N ILE A 765 23.19 -39.98 -30.53
CA ILE A 765 22.03 -40.89 -30.63
C ILE A 765 21.69 -41.21 -32.10
N ALA A 766 21.72 -40.21 -32.99
CA ALA A 766 21.39 -40.37 -34.41
C ALA A 766 22.32 -41.35 -35.16
N TYR A 767 23.58 -41.45 -34.74
CA TYR A 767 24.59 -42.28 -35.38
C TYR A 767 25.06 -43.47 -34.52
N SER A 768 24.44 -43.74 -33.36
CA SER A 768 24.83 -44.86 -32.49
C SER A 768 24.40 -46.21 -33.06
N ASP A 769 25.30 -47.18 -33.11
CA ASP A 769 25.00 -48.56 -33.55
C ASP A 769 24.05 -49.30 -32.58
N LYS A 770 23.90 -48.80 -31.34
CA LYS A 770 23.04 -49.41 -30.31
C LYS A 770 21.57 -49.01 -30.42
N MET A 771 21.25 -47.99 -31.21
CA MET A 771 19.90 -47.40 -31.27
C MET A 771 19.04 -48.01 -32.38
N SER A 772 17.73 -48.10 -32.14
CA SER A 772 16.75 -48.55 -33.13
C SER A 772 16.49 -47.46 -34.19
N GLU A 773 16.06 -47.88 -35.38
CA GLU A 773 15.78 -46.97 -36.50
C GLU A 773 14.77 -45.86 -36.17
N PRO A 774 13.66 -46.12 -35.44
CA PRO A 774 12.73 -45.07 -35.04
C PRO A 774 13.39 -43.95 -34.20
N ILE A 775 14.28 -44.31 -33.26
CA ILE A 775 15.00 -43.34 -32.43
C ILE A 775 15.96 -42.52 -33.29
N LYS A 776 16.73 -43.18 -34.16
CA LYS A 776 17.66 -42.52 -35.08
C LYS A 776 16.94 -41.52 -35.99
N ASN A 777 15.81 -41.92 -36.58
CA ASN A 777 15.02 -41.06 -37.47
C ASN A 777 14.49 -39.80 -36.77
N LEU A 778 14.03 -39.92 -35.52
CA LEU A 778 13.60 -38.77 -34.72
C LEU A 778 14.77 -37.84 -34.40
N ALA A 779 15.92 -38.40 -33.99
CA ALA A 779 17.11 -37.62 -33.68
C ALA A 779 17.64 -36.88 -34.92
N GLN A 780 17.66 -37.54 -36.08
CA GLN A 780 18.00 -36.92 -37.37
C GLN A 780 17.00 -35.83 -37.77
N SER A 781 15.70 -36.02 -37.49
CA SER A 781 14.67 -35.01 -37.74
C SER A 781 14.88 -33.76 -36.86
N ALA A 782 15.21 -33.94 -35.58
CA ALA A 782 15.56 -32.83 -34.69
C ALA A 782 16.80 -32.07 -35.19
N LEU A 783 17.87 -32.79 -35.57
CA LEU A 783 19.07 -32.19 -36.16
C LEU A 783 18.76 -31.44 -37.46
N ALA A 784 17.92 -32.00 -38.32
CA ALA A 784 17.50 -31.35 -39.56
C ALA A 784 16.71 -30.06 -39.30
N ASN A 785 15.83 -30.03 -38.31
CA ASN A 785 15.11 -28.82 -37.90
C ASN A 785 16.09 -27.73 -37.43
N ILE A 786 17.09 -28.12 -36.63
CA ILE A 786 18.09 -27.20 -36.10
C ILE A 786 18.97 -26.62 -37.23
N HIS A 787 19.47 -27.47 -38.13
CA HIS A 787 20.25 -27.01 -39.29
C HIS A 787 19.43 -26.13 -40.24
N ARG A 788 18.16 -26.49 -40.50
CA ARG A 788 17.28 -25.69 -41.36
C ARG A 788 17.01 -24.31 -40.79
N PHE A 789 16.88 -24.19 -39.47
CA PHE A 789 16.71 -22.90 -38.81
C PHE A 789 17.99 -22.05 -38.90
N HIS A 790 19.16 -22.68 -38.84
CA HIS A 790 20.46 -22.02 -39.00
C HIS A 790 20.68 -21.46 -40.42
N ASP A 791 20.26 -22.19 -41.47
CA ASP A 791 20.50 -21.80 -42.86
C ASP A 791 19.44 -20.84 -43.44
N ALA A 792 18.42 -20.48 -42.65
CA ALA A 792 17.43 -19.49 -43.05
C ALA A 792 18.03 -18.07 -42.99
N PRO A 793 17.87 -17.23 -44.04
CA PRO A 793 18.32 -15.84 -43.98
C PRO A 793 17.56 -15.13 -42.86
N VAL A 794 18.30 -14.54 -41.91
CA VAL A 794 17.75 -13.77 -40.80
C VAL A 794 16.80 -12.71 -41.38
N PRO A 795 15.49 -12.75 -41.10
CA PRO A 795 14.60 -11.66 -41.44
C PRO A 795 15.11 -10.42 -40.70
N MET A 796 15.35 -9.33 -41.41
CA MET A 796 15.84 -8.07 -40.82
C MET A 796 14.83 -7.38 -39.87
N ASP A 797 13.73 -8.05 -39.49
CA ASP A 797 12.63 -7.47 -38.71
C ASP A 797 12.15 -8.35 -37.54
N ILE A 798 13.02 -9.18 -36.95
CA ILE A 798 12.71 -9.82 -35.65
C ILE A 798 13.98 -9.76 -34.78
N VAL A 799 14.07 -8.70 -33.97
CA VAL A 799 14.94 -8.69 -32.78
C VAL A 799 14.24 -9.54 -31.72
N PRO A 800 14.84 -10.62 -31.21
CA PRO A 800 14.28 -11.39 -30.11
C PRO A 800 14.32 -10.54 -28.84
N ASN A 801 13.18 -10.40 -28.18
CA ASN A 801 13.02 -9.68 -26.92
C ASN A 801 13.36 -10.60 -25.73
N ASP A 802 14.52 -11.26 -25.76
CA ASP A 802 15.00 -12.11 -24.66
C ASP A 802 16.46 -11.76 -24.33
N GLY A 803 16.67 -11.11 -23.19
CA GLY A 803 17.99 -10.92 -22.58
C GLY A 803 18.30 -9.51 -22.11
N VAL A 804 17.62 -9.04 -21.07
CA VAL A 804 18.24 -8.09 -20.14
C VAL A 804 19.35 -8.85 -19.44
N GLU A 805 20.60 -8.43 -19.67
CA GLU A 805 21.73 -8.78 -18.80
C GLU A 805 21.31 -8.46 -17.36
N ILE A 806 21.26 -9.53 -16.56
CA ILE A 806 20.62 -9.64 -15.24
C ILE A 806 21.30 -8.75 -14.19
#